data_AF-A0A6B1F371-F1
#
_entry.id   AF-A0A6B1F371-F1
#
_cell.length_a   1.000
_cell.length_b   1.000
_cell.length_c   1.000
_cell.angle_alpha   90.00
_cell.angle_beta   90.00
_cell.angle_gamma   90.00
#
_symmetry.space_group_name_H-M   'P 1'
#
loop_
_entity.id
_entity.type
_entity.pdbx_description
1 polymer ?
#
loop_
_entity_poly.entity_id
_entity_poly.type
_entity_poly.pdbx_seq_one_letter_code
_entity_poly.pdbx_strand_id
1 'polypeptide(L)'
;MLYQIQDMEFNLSQKTEESNNPISLTETEWDKHQNPHLVYDQKPDGLQYIGQNSNGIDIFNDPSGNRYSKINNREGVPMLHLESRDHHHTYYLRAKSIEDSKALAAGILHMAKDHSIRASDFRNLMSAALERETLEESKPNEAEFMAAIKEELVEQLLQQAVENSGDRKSYHSALRMTQHLGPLIEPDPDSEEGLLPSINLLILIKRLTRQEKEIDFQGTGWMAKGLPRIYIKRNIRAQVYDLTSSRSELLSERIANILGQREAEGRSLFFVSAEASSRPVDDIRHELGKTYTFEIVAEIQSHVAIGNYGGNPTTLLIIGSKRVHVDQSVPEAVKRTFKVDGLNDLDRLYHEVLRSKKRIIEWEEEHQESGLGTESLEENDRQRIYVPLSKVSKTYTMIPKALENSTTIALSRVAKVFEKEGGVDNVVAKWLGKSQEELAQVLIAEQVDAIAMAEVARRRNRGFLLADQTGIGKGRSLAAISAKAIREGKKVIYFTENTEINIPDVWRDFRSINVLDQLKPIILAVKTVILSRNESAMKGQGTRGIGQVENIRTLPAKLRKELYLSEQWPAECNLIITNYSQFRGEDTPSRKWAKNALDKNTLLILDESQNAISLRSHTGQAIRDMIRAVGRSNVIFSTATPMRNQYNGDLYKPLLPNVEGYRLNNILRIKFTGGESAEESFASMLAEDGVFLRRDHDLSNIDFQVRLPKDETIVRYQGIMDRFSPLIEQVLDCSLRVSALVGQAKGNHYTWLLNNGFDRVTAQTKSETSNQYGMSPGSHLARLSRLMINAIKIDQVVSEVINE
;
A
#
# COMPACT_ATOMS: atom_id res chain seq x y z
N MET A 1 -35.66 -20.09 -16.19
CA MET A 1 -35.15 -19.32 -17.34
C MET A 1 -33.63 -19.43 -17.28
N LEU A 2 -33.02 -20.30 -18.09
CA LEU A 2 -32.34 -19.95 -19.37
C LEU A 2 -31.07 -19.11 -19.09
N TYR A 3 -29.82 -19.45 -19.46
CA TYR A 3 -29.26 -20.22 -20.59
C TYR A 3 -27.76 -20.51 -20.30
N GLN A 4 -27.22 -21.60 -20.89
CA GLN A 4 -25.85 -21.82 -21.41
C GLN A 4 -24.61 -21.37 -20.61
N ILE A 5 -23.75 -22.34 -20.25
CA ILE A 5 -22.28 -22.20 -20.44
C ILE A 5 -21.75 -23.52 -21.04
N GLN A 6 -21.21 -23.40 -22.25
CA GLN A 6 -20.45 -24.39 -23.00
C GLN A 6 -19.00 -24.48 -22.49
N ASP A 7 -18.42 -25.67 -22.70
CA ASP A 7 -17.00 -25.98 -22.89
C ASP A 7 -16.00 -25.65 -21.78
N MET A 8 -15.41 -26.70 -21.20
CA MET A 8 -13.94 -26.86 -21.13
C MET A 8 -13.59 -28.29 -20.68
N GLU A 9 -12.93 -29.03 -21.58
CA GLU A 9 -12.30 -30.33 -21.35
C GLU A 9 -11.26 -30.29 -20.22
N PHE A 10 -11.11 -31.38 -19.45
CA PHE A 10 -9.80 -31.75 -18.93
C PHE A 10 -9.56 -33.26 -18.98
N ASN A 11 -8.44 -33.57 -19.62
CA ASN A 11 -7.84 -34.86 -19.91
C ASN A 11 -7.39 -35.59 -18.64
N LEU A 12 -7.89 -36.81 -18.40
CA LEU A 12 -7.22 -37.80 -17.55
C LEU A 12 -7.45 -39.19 -18.17
N SER A 13 -6.66 -39.54 -19.19
CA SER A 13 -6.53 -40.91 -19.66
C SER A 13 -5.09 -41.38 -19.52
N GLN A 14 -4.88 -42.37 -18.64
CA GLN A 14 -3.87 -43.40 -18.85
C GLN A 14 -4.58 -44.64 -19.38
N LYS A 15 -3.99 -45.20 -20.44
CA LYS A 15 -4.44 -46.31 -21.29
C LYS A 15 -4.79 -47.59 -20.52
N THR A 16 -5.68 -48.38 -21.12
CA THR A 16 -5.38 -49.79 -21.43
C THR A 16 -6.20 -50.25 -22.65
N GLU A 17 -5.59 -51.13 -23.44
CA GLU A 17 -5.93 -51.52 -24.82
C GLU A 17 -6.98 -52.64 -24.90
N GLU A 18 -7.61 -52.76 -26.08
CA GLU A 18 -8.07 -53.97 -26.82
C GLU A 18 -9.42 -53.71 -27.52
N SER A 19 -9.82 -54.26 -28.67
CA SER A 19 -9.17 -54.67 -29.92
C SER A 19 -10.31 -54.90 -30.95
N ASN A 20 -10.18 -54.35 -32.16
CA ASN A 20 -10.67 -54.77 -33.49
C ASN A 20 -12.03 -55.50 -33.70
N ASN A 21 -12.99 -54.77 -34.32
CA ASN A 21 -13.60 -54.99 -35.66
C ASN A 21 -14.55 -56.20 -36.00
N PRO A 22 -15.42 -56.10 -37.05
CA PRO A 22 -16.89 -56.23 -36.94
C PRO A 22 -17.55 -57.25 -37.91
N ILE A 23 -18.81 -57.67 -37.67
CA ILE A 23 -19.66 -58.32 -38.70
C ILE A 23 -21.14 -57.91 -38.55
N SER A 24 -21.79 -57.76 -39.71
CA SER A 24 -23.08 -57.14 -40.04
C SER A 24 -24.33 -58.05 -39.97
N LEU A 25 -25.47 -57.41 -39.63
CA LEU A 25 -26.86 -57.50 -40.14
C LEU A 25 -27.57 -58.87 -40.25
N THR A 26 -28.79 -58.96 -39.70
CA THR A 26 -30.06 -59.01 -40.48
C THR A 26 -31.30 -58.75 -39.59
N GLU A 27 -32.23 -57.98 -40.14
CA GLU A 27 -33.56 -57.61 -39.64
C GLU A 27 -34.48 -58.81 -39.35
N THR A 28 -35.40 -58.67 -38.39
CA THR A 28 -36.85 -58.85 -38.67
C THR A 28 -37.72 -58.35 -37.49
N GLU A 29 -38.62 -57.44 -37.85
CA GLU A 29 -40.01 -57.34 -37.36
C GLU A 29 -40.26 -56.99 -35.88
N TRP A 30 -40.41 -55.69 -35.66
CA TRP A 30 -41.24 -55.09 -34.62
C TRP A 30 -42.69 -55.58 -34.68
N ASP A 31 -43.23 -56.01 -33.54
CA ASP A 31 -44.67 -55.87 -33.29
C ASP A 31 -44.97 -55.48 -31.82
N LYS A 32 -45.46 -54.23 -31.70
CA LYS A 32 -46.58 -53.73 -30.86
C LYS A 32 -46.52 -53.75 -29.32
N HIS A 33 -46.34 -52.52 -28.83
CA HIS A 33 -46.89 -51.88 -27.62
C HIS A 33 -46.25 -52.15 -26.24
N GLN A 34 -45.84 -51.03 -25.61
CA GLN A 34 -45.37 -50.81 -24.23
C GLN A 34 -43.87 -51.00 -23.95
N ASN A 35 -43.07 -49.96 -24.25
CA ASN A 35 -41.93 -49.48 -23.43
C ASN A 35 -41.20 -48.35 -24.15
N PRO A 36 -40.91 -47.18 -23.56
CA PRO A 36 -39.92 -46.26 -24.09
C PRO A 36 -38.52 -46.68 -23.58
N HIS A 37 -38.19 -47.98 -23.67
CA HIS A 37 -36.80 -48.42 -23.59
C HIS A 37 -36.26 -48.34 -25.01
N LEU A 38 -35.60 -47.24 -25.35
CA LEU A 38 -34.88 -47.12 -26.62
C LEU A 38 -33.64 -48.01 -26.55
N VAL A 39 -33.74 -49.22 -27.07
CA VAL A 39 -32.60 -50.11 -27.25
C VAL A 39 -31.80 -49.59 -28.44
N TYR A 40 -30.66 -48.96 -28.16
CA TYR A 40 -29.67 -48.65 -29.19
C TYR A 40 -28.58 -49.72 -29.15
N ASP A 41 -28.59 -50.61 -30.13
CA ASP A 41 -27.58 -51.66 -30.31
C ASP A 41 -26.24 -51.08 -30.84
N GLN A 42 -26.28 -49.84 -31.34
CA GLN A 42 -25.11 -49.06 -31.74
C GLN A 42 -25.26 -47.64 -31.23
N LYS A 43 -24.19 -47.05 -30.70
CA LYS A 43 -24.13 -45.68 -30.17
C LYS A 43 -24.68 -44.70 -31.22
N PRO A 44 -25.81 -44.00 -30.97
CA PRO A 44 -26.29 -42.95 -31.87
C PRO A 44 -25.19 -41.93 -32.17
N ASP A 45 -25.01 -41.60 -33.45
CA ASP A 45 -24.08 -40.56 -33.89
C ASP A 45 -24.45 -39.22 -33.22
N GLY A 46 -23.48 -38.64 -32.52
CA GLY A 46 -23.65 -37.37 -31.79
C GLY A 46 -23.84 -37.49 -30.27
N LEU A 47 -23.85 -38.69 -29.69
CA LEU A 47 -23.85 -38.84 -28.22
C LEU A 47 -22.49 -38.50 -27.60
N GLN A 48 -22.48 -37.50 -26.72
CA GLN A 48 -21.33 -37.09 -25.93
C GLN A 48 -21.32 -37.83 -24.59
N TYR A 49 -20.22 -38.49 -24.26
CA TYR A 49 -20.02 -39.07 -22.93
C TYR A 49 -19.83 -37.96 -21.89
N ILE A 50 -20.51 -38.05 -20.75
CA ILE A 50 -20.50 -37.01 -19.72
C ILE A 50 -19.98 -37.48 -18.35
N GLY A 51 -19.74 -38.78 -18.15
CA GLY A 51 -19.17 -39.34 -16.91
C GLY A 51 -19.91 -40.57 -16.41
N GLN A 52 -19.53 -41.08 -15.23
CA GLN A 52 -20.21 -42.19 -14.55
C GLN A 52 -21.10 -41.68 -13.42
N ASN A 53 -22.22 -42.35 -13.17
CA ASN A 53 -23.06 -42.09 -12.00
C ASN A 53 -22.53 -42.80 -10.73
N SER A 54 -23.21 -42.60 -9.60
CA SER A 54 -22.83 -43.17 -8.31
C SER A 54 -22.83 -44.71 -8.24
N ASN A 55 -23.38 -45.38 -9.25
CA ASN A 55 -23.35 -46.84 -9.40
C ASN A 55 -22.26 -47.31 -10.39
N GLY A 56 -21.38 -46.41 -10.85
CA GLY A 56 -20.34 -46.71 -11.83
C GLY A 56 -20.85 -46.89 -13.26
N ILE A 57 -22.06 -46.44 -13.57
CA ILE A 57 -22.70 -46.59 -14.88
C ILE A 57 -22.37 -45.39 -15.77
N ASP A 58 -21.88 -45.64 -16.99
CA ASP A 58 -21.54 -44.61 -17.98
C ASP A 58 -22.79 -43.84 -18.43
N ILE A 59 -22.70 -42.51 -18.45
CA ILE A 59 -23.77 -41.59 -18.84
C ILE A 59 -23.38 -40.81 -20.12
N PHE A 60 -24.35 -40.65 -21.01
CA PHE A 60 -24.23 -39.99 -22.30
C PHE A 60 -25.31 -38.91 -22.49
N ASN A 61 -25.03 -37.90 -23.32
CA ASN A 61 -25.95 -36.82 -23.65
C ASN A 61 -26.08 -36.68 -25.17
N ASP A 62 -27.29 -36.46 -25.69
CA ASP A 62 -27.50 -36.18 -27.11
C ASP A 62 -27.42 -34.67 -27.42
N PRO A 63 -27.30 -34.26 -28.71
CA PRO A 63 -27.26 -32.85 -29.09
C PRO A 63 -28.54 -32.07 -28.76
N SER A 64 -29.63 -32.77 -28.42
CA SER A 64 -30.91 -32.19 -28.00
C SER A 64 -31.03 -32.06 -26.47
N GLY A 65 -30.01 -32.50 -25.71
CA GLY A 65 -29.94 -32.39 -24.25
C GLY A 65 -30.56 -33.55 -23.46
N ASN A 66 -30.93 -34.66 -24.09
CA ASN A 66 -31.44 -35.84 -23.38
C ASN A 66 -30.31 -36.74 -22.87
N ARG A 67 -30.46 -37.28 -21.64
CA ARG A 67 -29.46 -38.11 -20.97
C ARG A 67 -29.78 -39.60 -21.02
N TYR A 68 -28.74 -40.41 -21.20
CA TYR A 68 -28.82 -41.86 -21.32
C TYR A 68 -27.82 -42.54 -20.38
N SER A 69 -28.24 -43.61 -19.69
CA SER A 69 -27.36 -44.45 -18.87
C SER A 69 -27.08 -45.79 -19.54
N LYS A 70 -25.83 -46.28 -19.49
CA LYS A 70 -25.42 -47.53 -20.14
C LYS A 70 -25.60 -48.73 -19.21
N ILE A 71 -26.68 -49.47 -19.39
CA ILE A 71 -27.07 -50.60 -18.55
C ILE A 71 -27.01 -51.89 -19.38
N ASN A 72 -26.46 -52.96 -18.84
CA ASN A 72 -26.48 -54.26 -19.52
C ASN A 72 -27.86 -54.93 -19.38
N ASN A 73 -28.37 -55.52 -20.46
CA ASN A 73 -29.58 -56.34 -20.42
C ASN A 73 -29.32 -57.67 -19.65
N ARG A 74 -30.38 -58.48 -19.46
CA ARG A 74 -30.29 -59.78 -18.75
C ARG A 74 -29.35 -60.79 -19.42
N GLU A 75 -28.93 -60.55 -20.66
CA GLU A 75 -28.00 -61.37 -21.44
C GLU A 75 -26.58 -60.76 -21.51
N GLY A 76 -26.33 -59.65 -20.81
CA GLY A 76 -25.02 -59.00 -20.73
C GLY A 76 -24.72 -57.97 -21.83
N VAL A 77 -25.69 -57.66 -22.69
CA VAL A 77 -25.52 -56.72 -23.81
C VAL A 77 -25.72 -55.27 -23.33
N PRO A 78 -24.79 -54.33 -23.58
CA PRO A 78 -24.91 -52.95 -23.15
C PRO A 78 -26.01 -52.20 -23.91
N MET A 79 -26.96 -51.62 -23.18
CA MET A 79 -28.07 -50.81 -23.70
C MET A 79 -28.02 -49.39 -23.13
N LEU A 80 -28.47 -48.41 -23.91
CA LEU A 80 -28.59 -47.02 -23.45
C LEU A 80 -30.04 -46.74 -23.00
N HIS A 81 -30.23 -46.63 -21.69
CA HIS A 81 -31.53 -46.33 -21.09
C HIS A 81 -31.74 -44.82 -21.00
N LEU A 82 -32.77 -44.29 -21.68
CA LEU A 82 -33.16 -42.88 -21.60
C LEU A 82 -33.69 -42.58 -20.18
N GLU A 83 -33.04 -41.65 -19.48
CA GLU A 83 -33.60 -41.10 -18.24
C GLU A 83 -34.81 -40.23 -18.62
N SER A 84 -35.97 -40.48 -18.02
CA SER A 84 -37.28 -40.07 -18.57
C SER A 84 -37.41 -38.57 -18.91
N ARG A 85 -38.31 -38.25 -19.85
CA ARG A 85 -38.62 -36.86 -20.29
C ARG A 85 -39.34 -36.01 -19.23
N ASP A 86 -39.70 -36.57 -18.07
CA ASP A 86 -40.50 -35.91 -17.04
C ASP A 86 -39.64 -35.20 -15.99
N HIS A 87 -38.82 -34.21 -16.38
CA HIS A 87 -38.31 -33.08 -15.55
C HIS A 87 -37.81 -33.32 -14.10
N HIS A 88 -37.67 -34.55 -13.64
CA HIS A 88 -37.08 -34.91 -12.36
C HIS A 88 -35.68 -35.35 -12.68
N HIS A 89 -34.79 -34.37 -12.80
CA HIS A 89 -33.36 -34.63 -12.80
C HIS A 89 -33.05 -35.59 -11.65
N THR A 90 -32.56 -36.78 -11.96
CA THR A 90 -32.05 -37.76 -11.02
C THR A 90 -30.79 -37.19 -10.35
N TYR A 91 -30.99 -36.27 -9.40
CA TYR A 91 -29.93 -35.68 -8.57
C TYR A 91 -29.94 -36.32 -7.17
N TYR A 92 -29.86 -37.63 -6.98
CA TYR A 92 -29.77 -38.13 -5.61
C TYR A 92 -28.79 -39.30 -5.44
N LEU A 93 -27.65 -38.99 -4.83
CA LEU A 93 -26.92 -39.91 -3.97
C LEU A 93 -27.90 -40.30 -2.84
N ARG A 94 -28.48 -41.51 -2.91
CA ARG A 94 -29.31 -42.05 -1.81
C ARG A 94 -28.37 -42.60 -0.73
N ALA A 95 -28.58 -42.18 0.52
CA ALA A 95 -27.79 -42.66 1.65
C ALA A 95 -28.33 -44.01 2.13
N LYS A 96 -27.47 -45.03 2.11
CA LYS A 96 -27.74 -46.37 2.65
C LYS A 96 -27.32 -46.49 4.11
N SER A 97 -26.28 -45.76 4.51
CA SER A 97 -25.78 -45.71 5.89
C SER A 97 -25.29 -44.31 6.27
N ILE A 98 -24.89 -44.13 7.54
CA ILE A 98 -24.41 -42.83 8.03
C ILE A 98 -23.05 -42.47 7.40
N GLU A 99 -22.27 -43.46 6.97
CA GLU A 99 -20.99 -43.30 6.28
C GLU A 99 -21.12 -42.59 4.92
N ASP A 100 -22.31 -42.66 4.30
CA ASP A 100 -22.59 -41.98 3.03
C ASP A 100 -22.68 -40.44 3.17
N SER A 101 -22.72 -39.94 4.41
CA SER A 101 -22.66 -38.51 4.73
C SER A 101 -21.42 -37.83 4.14
N LYS A 102 -20.29 -38.55 4.01
CA LYS A 102 -19.03 -38.07 3.41
C LYS A 102 -19.16 -37.67 1.96
N ALA A 103 -19.71 -38.58 1.15
CA ALA A 103 -19.91 -38.34 -0.27
C ALA A 103 -20.96 -37.25 -0.52
N LEU A 104 -22.02 -37.22 0.31
CA LEU A 104 -23.06 -36.20 0.24
C LEU A 104 -22.54 -34.80 0.62
N ALA A 105 -21.76 -34.69 1.70
CA ALA A 105 -21.12 -33.45 2.09
C ALA A 105 -20.19 -32.92 0.98
N ALA A 106 -19.40 -33.78 0.35
CA ALA A 106 -18.54 -33.41 -0.78
C ALA A 106 -19.35 -32.87 -1.98
N GLY A 107 -20.48 -33.50 -2.29
CA GLY A 107 -21.41 -33.03 -3.33
C GLY A 107 -22.02 -31.67 -3.00
N ILE A 108 -22.45 -31.47 -1.76
CA ILE A 108 -23.00 -30.20 -1.26
C ILE A 108 -21.95 -29.09 -1.31
N LEU A 109 -20.70 -29.37 -0.92
CA LEU A 109 -19.60 -28.41 -1.02
C LEU A 109 -19.27 -28.04 -2.45
N HIS A 110 -19.36 -29.01 -3.37
CA HIS A 110 -19.20 -28.74 -4.80
C HIS A 110 -20.28 -27.78 -5.31
N MET A 111 -21.55 -28.01 -4.95
CA MET A 111 -22.65 -27.10 -5.29
C MET A 111 -22.47 -25.71 -4.66
N ALA A 112 -21.96 -25.67 -3.43
CA ALA A 112 -21.69 -24.43 -2.71
C ALA A 112 -20.50 -23.63 -3.24
N LYS A 113 -19.76 -24.10 -4.27
CA LYS A 113 -18.71 -23.30 -4.91
C LYS A 113 -19.27 -22.06 -5.59
N ASP A 114 -20.37 -22.23 -6.32
CA ASP A 114 -20.91 -21.21 -7.21
C ASP A 114 -22.30 -20.72 -6.78
N HIS A 115 -22.95 -21.40 -5.83
CA HIS A 115 -24.33 -21.11 -5.45
C HIS A 115 -24.58 -21.16 -3.93
N SER A 116 -25.42 -20.24 -3.44
CA SER A 116 -25.93 -20.28 -2.06
C SER A 116 -27.00 -21.36 -1.91
N ILE A 117 -26.88 -22.20 -0.87
CA ILE A 117 -27.86 -23.25 -0.61
C ILE A 117 -28.87 -22.74 0.43
N ARG A 118 -30.16 -22.71 0.09
CA ARG A 118 -31.20 -22.28 1.03
C ARG A 118 -31.50 -23.38 2.03
N ALA A 119 -31.95 -23.01 3.23
CA ALA A 119 -32.32 -23.96 4.27
C ALA A 119 -33.45 -24.93 3.83
N SER A 120 -34.40 -24.46 3.02
CA SER A 120 -35.43 -25.30 2.41
C SER A 120 -34.83 -26.34 1.46
N ASP A 121 -33.89 -25.91 0.62
CA ASP A 121 -33.28 -26.74 -0.41
C ASP A 121 -32.36 -27.77 0.22
N PHE A 122 -31.60 -27.36 1.23
CA PHE A 122 -30.82 -28.27 2.08
C PHE A 122 -31.72 -29.33 2.71
N ARG A 123 -32.82 -28.94 3.35
CA ARG A 123 -33.76 -29.91 3.94
C ARG A 123 -34.35 -30.86 2.89
N ASN A 124 -34.75 -30.35 1.73
CA ASN A 124 -35.29 -31.17 0.64
C ASN A 124 -34.25 -32.15 0.09
N LEU A 125 -32.99 -31.72 -0.08
CA LEU A 125 -31.87 -32.58 -0.48
C LEU A 125 -31.67 -33.71 0.52
N MET A 126 -31.82 -33.44 1.83
CA MET A 126 -31.63 -34.40 2.90
C MET A 126 -32.81 -35.38 3.02
N SER A 127 -34.04 -34.88 2.94
CA SER A 127 -35.25 -35.72 2.90
C SER A 127 -35.22 -36.64 1.67
N ALA A 128 -34.76 -36.14 0.52
CA ALA A 128 -34.56 -36.96 -0.67
C ALA A 128 -33.40 -37.95 -0.49
N ALA A 129 -32.27 -37.58 0.13
CA ALA A 129 -31.19 -38.52 0.38
C ALA A 129 -31.62 -39.74 1.25
N LEU A 130 -32.63 -39.55 2.13
CA LEU A 130 -33.17 -40.57 3.05
C LEU A 130 -34.42 -41.32 2.53
N GLU A 131 -34.92 -40.97 1.35
CA GLU A 131 -36.10 -41.59 0.73
C GLU A 131 -35.75 -42.97 0.12
N ARG A 132 -36.58 -44.00 0.35
CA ARG A 132 -36.35 -45.36 -0.16
C ARG A 132 -37.42 -45.79 -1.18
N GLU A 133 -37.02 -46.65 -2.11
CA GLU A 133 -37.93 -47.46 -2.93
C GLU A 133 -38.25 -48.85 -2.33
N THR A 134 -37.45 -49.42 -1.40
CA THR A 134 -37.74 -50.74 -0.80
C THR A 134 -37.38 -50.86 0.69
N LEU A 135 -38.33 -51.41 1.45
CA LEU A 135 -38.27 -51.74 2.88
C LEU A 135 -37.28 -52.89 3.13
N GLU A 136 -36.16 -52.62 3.81
CA GLU A 136 -35.58 -53.47 4.87
C GLU A 136 -34.24 -52.92 5.39
N GLU A 137 -34.19 -52.79 6.72
CA GLU A 137 -33.07 -52.56 7.64
C GLU A 137 -32.30 -51.22 7.65
N SER A 138 -32.27 -50.62 8.86
CA SER A 138 -31.38 -49.54 9.33
C SER A 138 -31.47 -48.20 8.58
N LYS A 139 -32.53 -47.41 8.81
CA LYS A 139 -32.48 -45.97 8.51
C LYS A 139 -31.60 -45.27 9.57
N PRO A 140 -30.59 -44.48 9.19
CA PRO A 140 -30.03 -43.52 10.13
C PRO A 140 -31.15 -42.53 10.53
N ASN A 141 -31.22 -42.18 11.80
CA ASN A 141 -32.18 -41.20 12.29
C ASN A 141 -31.96 -39.88 11.52
N GLU A 142 -33.02 -39.24 11.02
CA GLU A 142 -32.91 -38.01 10.22
C GLU A 142 -32.10 -36.93 10.97
N ALA A 143 -32.30 -36.79 12.27
CA ALA A 143 -31.55 -35.83 13.09
C ALA A 143 -30.06 -36.22 13.21
N GLU A 144 -29.76 -37.51 13.39
CA GLU A 144 -28.38 -38.02 13.47
C GLU A 144 -27.65 -37.89 12.13
N PHE A 145 -28.35 -38.17 11.03
CA PHE A 145 -27.81 -38.05 9.67
C PHE A 145 -27.56 -36.59 9.28
N MET A 146 -28.49 -35.70 9.64
CA MET A 146 -28.32 -34.25 9.48
C MET A 146 -27.13 -33.74 10.28
N ALA A 147 -26.98 -34.18 11.53
CA ALA A 147 -25.83 -33.81 12.36
C ALA A 147 -24.52 -34.31 11.75
N ALA A 148 -24.48 -35.58 11.29
CA ALA A 148 -23.32 -36.17 10.63
C ALA A 148 -22.91 -35.42 9.35
N ILE A 149 -23.88 -35.03 8.51
CA ILE A 149 -23.57 -34.23 7.31
C ILE A 149 -23.06 -32.83 7.67
N LYS A 150 -23.66 -32.15 8.65
CA LYS A 150 -23.16 -30.84 9.09
C LYS A 150 -21.73 -30.94 9.63
N GLU A 151 -21.44 -31.97 10.39
CA GLU A 151 -20.11 -32.24 10.91
C GLU A 151 -19.10 -32.48 9.78
N GLU A 152 -19.45 -33.33 8.82
CA GLU A 152 -18.60 -33.64 7.69
C GLU A 152 -18.39 -32.44 6.74
N LEU A 153 -19.40 -31.60 6.55
CA LEU A 153 -19.26 -30.32 5.82
C LEU A 153 -18.22 -29.42 6.47
N VAL A 154 -18.24 -29.32 7.80
CA VAL A 154 -17.28 -28.51 8.57
C VAL A 154 -15.88 -29.12 8.48
N GLU A 155 -15.74 -30.44 8.63
CA GLU A 155 -14.44 -31.12 8.52
C GLU A 155 -13.82 -30.94 7.13
N GLN A 156 -14.58 -31.17 6.05
CA GLN A 156 -14.09 -31.00 4.69
C GLN A 156 -13.75 -29.53 4.37
N LEU A 157 -14.52 -28.56 4.88
CA LEU A 157 -14.18 -27.13 4.76
C LEU A 157 -12.87 -26.77 5.46
N LEU A 158 -12.68 -27.28 6.69
CA LEU A 158 -11.45 -27.06 7.46
C LEU A 158 -10.24 -27.75 6.79
N GLN A 159 -10.45 -28.92 6.20
CA GLN A 159 -9.42 -29.61 5.42
C GLN A 159 -9.04 -28.82 4.18
N GLN A 160 -10.02 -28.39 3.37
CA GLN A 160 -9.80 -27.57 2.17
C GLN A 160 -9.08 -26.26 2.48
N ALA A 161 -9.35 -25.65 3.64
CA ALA A 161 -8.67 -24.43 4.07
C ALA A 161 -7.15 -24.62 4.32
N VAL A 162 -6.68 -25.86 4.51
CA VAL A 162 -5.27 -26.20 4.77
C VAL A 162 -4.64 -27.02 3.63
N GLU A 163 -5.44 -27.60 2.74
CA GLU A 163 -5.01 -28.33 1.54
C GLU A 163 -4.04 -27.50 0.68
N ASN A 164 -2.94 -28.16 0.25
CA ASN A 164 -1.82 -27.55 -0.47
C ASN A 164 -1.31 -26.29 0.25
N SER A 165 -0.39 -26.51 1.21
CA SER A 165 0.10 -25.60 2.27
C SER A 165 0.52 -24.16 1.89
N GLY A 166 0.51 -23.81 0.60
CA GLY A 166 0.80 -22.48 0.06
C GLY A 166 -0.23 -21.89 -0.92
N ASP A 167 -1.29 -22.62 -1.32
CA ASP A 167 -2.23 -22.10 -2.32
C ASP A 167 -3.26 -21.16 -1.67
N ARG A 168 -3.24 -19.89 -2.12
CA ARG A 168 -4.20 -18.87 -1.72
C ARG A 168 -5.61 -19.23 -2.21
N LYS A 169 -5.74 -19.97 -3.31
CA LYS A 169 -7.03 -20.30 -3.92
C LYS A 169 -7.88 -21.21 -3.03
N SER A 170 -7.30 -22.24 -2.41
CA SER A 170 -8.05 -23.18 -1.55
C SER A 170 -8.61 -22.50 -0.30
N TYR A 171 -7.83 -21.62 0.34
CA TYR A 171 -8.26 -20.83 1.48
C TYR A 171 -9.39 -19.85 1.11
N HIS A 172 -9.22 -19.11 0.01
CA HIS A 172 -10.27 -18.20 -0.49
C HIS A 172 -11.52 -18.95 -0.92
N SER A 173 -11.38 -20.14 -1.50
CA SER A 173 -12.50 -21.00 -1.86
C SER A 173 -13.26 -21.48 -0.62
N ALA A 174 -12.56 -21.88 0.45
CA ALA A 174 -13.18 -22.30 1.71
C ALA A 174 -13.96 -21.15 2.36
N LEU A 175 -13.35 -19.94 2.44
CA LEU A 175 -14.03 -18.74 2.96
C LEU A 175 -15.23 -18.27 2.11
N ARG A 176 -15.26 -18.59 0.81
CA ARG A 176 -16.44 -18.31 -0.02
C ARG A 176 -17.56 -19.30 0.23
N MET A 177 -17.23 -20.59 0.35
CA MET A 177 -18.22 -21.64 0.65
C MET A 177 -18.92 -21.42 2.00
N THR A 178 -18.23 -20.85 3.00
CA THR A 178 -18.87 -20.49 4.28
C THR A 178 -19.91 -19.37 4.13
N GLN A 179 -19.80 -18.48 3.15
CA GLN A 179 -20.85 -17.49 2.89
C GLN A 179 -22.12 -18.15 2.33
N HIS A 180 -21.95 -19.27 1.61
CA HIS A 180 -23.04 -20.02 1.01
C HIS A 180 -23.67 -21.07 1.94
N LEU A 181 -22.90 -21.55 2.93
CA LEU A 181 -23.30 -22.63 3.85
C LEU A 181 -23.44 -22.19 5.30
N GLY A 182 -22.74 -21.15 5.74
CA GLY A 182 -22.58 -20.74 7.15
C GLY A 182 -23.86 -20.75 7.96
N PRO A 183 -24.95 -20.07 7.53
CA PRO A 183 -26.21 -20.08 8.27
C PRO A 183 -26.85 -21.46 8.51
N LEU A 184 -26.42 -22.50 7.77
CA LEU A 184 -26.93 -23.87 7.89
C LEU A 184 -26.11 -24.73 8.86
N ILE A 185 -24.80 -24.47 8.94
CA ILE A 185 -23.82 -25.32 9.64
C ILE A 185 -23.17 -24.64 10.85
N GLU A 186 -23.44 -23.35 11.09
CA GLU A 186 -23.00 -22.67 12.31
C GLU A 186 -23.68 -23.24 13.57
N PRO A 187 -22.97 -23.29 14.70
CA PRO A 187 -23.52 -23.73 15.97
C PRO A 187 -24.50 -22.70 16.52
N ASP A 188 -25.42 -23.14 17.37
CA ASP A 188 -26.29 -22.23 18.12
C ASP A 188 -25.46 -21.50 19.20
N PRO A 189 -25.33 -20.15 19.16
CA PRO A 189 -24.48 -19.42 20.08
C PRO A 189 -24.90 -19.53 21.56
N ASP A 190 -26.14 -19.93 21.85
CA ASP A 190 -26.66 -20.08 23.23
C ASP A 190 -26.47 -21.50 23.80
N SER A 191 -25.80 -22.41 23.07
CA SER A 191 -25.77 -23.85 23.39
C SER A 191 -24.67 -24.30 24.38
N GLU A 192 -23.56 -23.56 24.50
CA GLU A 192 -22.42 -23.93 25.35
C GLU A 192 -21.86 -22.70 26.12
N GLU A 193 -21.31 -22.93 27.32
CA GLU A 193 -20.54 -21.90 28.03
C GLU A 193 -19.17 -21.71 27.36
N GLY A 194 -18.98 -20.60 26.64
CA GLY A 194 -17.70 -20.23 26.03
C GLY A 194 -17.86 -19.68 24.61
N LEU A 195 -16.74 -19.51 23.91
CA LEU A 195 -16.72 -19.06 22.53
C LEU A 195 -17.10 -20.21 21.60
N LEU A 196 -18.19 -20.02 20.86
CA LEU A 196 -18.56 -20.84 19.71
C LEU A 196 -18.17 -20.08 18.43
N PRO A 197 -16.91 -20.18 17.97
CA PRO A 197 -16.43 -19.40 16.84
C PRO A 197 -17.23 -19.69 15.56
N SER A 198 -17.49 -18.65 14.76
CA SER A 198 -18.00 -18.80 13.40
C SER A 198 -17.05 -19.70 12.59
N ILE A 199 -17.56 -20.33 11.53
CA ILE A 199 -16.75 -21.24 10.71
C ILE A 199 -15.58 -20.50 10.06
N ASN A 200 -15.76 -19.22 9.73
CA ASN A 200 -14.69 -18.37 9.21
C ASN A 200 -13.56 -18.17 10.24
N LEU A 201 -13.92 -17.95 11.51
CA LEU A 201 -12.95 -17.84 12.59
C LEU A 201 -12.29 -19.20 12.89
N LEU A 202 -13.03 -20.31 12.82
CA LEU A 202 -12.47 -21.67 12.92
C LEU A 202 -11.44 -21.96 11.81
N ILE A 203 -11.76 -21.59 10.57
CA ILE A 203 -10.85 -21.68 9.43
C ILE A 203 -9.57 -20.87 9.69
N LEU A 204 -9.69 -19.65 10.24
CA LEU A 204 -8.54 -18.85 10.63
C LEU A 204 -7.71 -19.53 11.73
N ILE A 205 -8.34 -20.06 12.78
CA ILE A 205 -7.67 -20.79 13.86
C ILE A 205 -6.90 -21.99 13.30
N LYS A 206 -7.54 -22.80 12.45
CA LYS A 206 -6.92 -23.95 11.78
C LYS A 206 -5.73 -23.52 10.93
N ARG A 207 -5.89 -22.44 10.17
CA ARG A 207 -4.84 -21.91 9.29
C ARG A 207 -3.64 -21.35 10.07
N LEU A 208 -3.88 -20.72 11.22
CA LEU A 208 -2.85 -20.16 12.11
C LEU A 208 -2.08 -21.24 12.88
N THR A 209 -2.71 -22.38 13.14
CA THR A 209 -2.16 -23.49 13.92
C THR A 209 -1.67 -24.66 13.06
N ARG A 210 -1.81 -24.59 11.73
CA ARG A 210 -1.53 -25.70 10.80
C ARG A 210 -0.12 -26.30 10.87
N GLN A 211 0.87 -25.54 11.33
CA GLN A 211 2.26 -26.00 11.43
C GLN A 211 2.54 -26.78 12.72
N GLU A 212 1.61 -26.72 13.67
CA GLU A 212 1.76 -27.31 14.99
C GLU A 212 1.19 -28.72 14.99
N LYS A 213 1.91 -29.67 15.58
CA LYS A 213 1.44 -31.07 15.69
C LYS A 213 0.58 -31.30 16.92
N GLU A 214 0.82 -30.54 17.98
CA GLU A 214 0.19 -30.67 19.28
C GLU A 214 -0.07 -29.28 19.86
N ILE A 215 -1.23 -29.09 20.48
CA ILE A 215 -1.67 -27.82 21.05
C ILE A 215 -2.23 -28.06 22.44
N ASP A 216 -1.81 -27.21 23.37
CA ASP A 216 -2.44 -27.08 24.69
C ASP A 216 -3.68 -26.18 24.55
N PHE A 217 -4.85 -26.74 24.84
CA PHE A 217 -6.14 -26.13 24.51
C PHE A 217 -7.10 -26.09 25.70
N GLN A 218 -7.74 -24.93 25.87
CA GLN A 218 -8.90 -24.74 26.74
C GLN A 218 -10.00 -24.02 25.95
N GLY A 219 -11.18 -24.64 25.83
CA GLY A 219 -12.33 -24.03 25.15
C GLY A 219 -13.42 -25.05 24.84
N THR A 220 -14.38 -24.65 24.00
CA THR A 220 -15.53 -25.47 23.58
C THR A 220 -15.12 -26.65 22.70
N GLY A 221 -15.95 -27.70 22.68
CA GLY A 221 -15.75 -28.84 21.78
C GLY A 221 -15.85 -28.44 20.30
N TRP A 222 -16.63 -27.40 20.01
CA TRP A 222 -16.71 -26.80 18.68
C TRP A 222 -15.39 -26.14 18.26
N MET A 223 -14.78 -25.34 19.13
CA MET A 223 -13.50 -24.68 18.85
C MET A 223 -12.37 -25.70 18.62
N ALA A 224 -12.40 -26.83 19.32
CA ALA A 224 -11.44 -27.93 19.17
C ALA A 224 -11.36 -28.48 17.73
N LYS A 225 -12.45 -28.42 16.95
CA LYS A 225 -12.47 -28.88 15.54
C LYS A 225 -11.48 -28.11 14.66
N GLY A 226 -11.22 -26.85 15.00
CA GLY A 226 -10.25 -26.00 14.34
C GLY A 226 -8.79 -26.35 14.64
N LEU A 227 -8.49 -27.37 15.45
CA LEU A 227 -7.14 -27.69 15.91
C LEU A 227 -6.62 -29.03 15.31
N PRO A 228 -5.29 -29.27 15.28
CA PRO A 228 -4.70 -30.49 14.72
C PRO A 228 -4.74 -31.68 15.69
N ARG A 229 -4.24 -31.53 16.92
CA ARG A 229 -4.33 -32.50 18.04
C ARG A 229 -4.23 -31.78 19.39
N ILE A 230 -5.05 -32.19 20.37
CA ILE A 230 -5.13 -31.56 21.69
C ILE A 230 -4.40 -32.41 22.74
N TYR A 231 -3.59 -31.78 23.58
CA TYR A 231 -2.86 -32.43 24.68
C TYR A 231 -2.98 -31.67 26.00
N ILE A 232 -2.98 -32.41 27.10
CA ILE A 232 -2.92 -31.88 28.46
C ILE A 232 -1.50 -32.11 29.00
N LYS A 233 -0.52 -31.36 28.49
CA LYS A 233 0.89 -31.41 28.95
C LYS A 233 1.49 -30.02 29.08
N ARG A 234 2.40 -29.87 30.05
CA ARG A 234 3.23 -28.68 30.22
C ARG A 234 4.35 -28.65 29.16
N ASN A 235 4.78 -27.45 28.79
CA ASN A 235 5.89 -27.16 27.88
C ASN A 235 5.62 -27.44 26.39
N ILE A 236 4.38 -27.18 25.92
CA ILE A 236 4.02 -27.25 24.49
C ILE A 236 4.25 -25.88 23.84
N ARG A 237 4.72 -25.86 22.59
CA ARG A 237 5.01 -24.63 21.83
C ARG A 237 3.77 -23.80 21.51
N ALA A 238 2.65 -24.45 21.20
CA ALA A 238 1.41 -23.78 20.78
C ALA A 238 0.29 -23.92 21.82
N GLN A 239 -0.37 -22.80 22.11
CA GLN A 239 -1.47 -22.73 23.08
C GLN A 239 -2.69 -22.01 22.46
N VAL A 240 -3.90 -22.49 22.75
CA VAL A 240 -5.15 -21.85 22.33
C VAL A 240 -6.13 -21.86 23.51
N TYR A 241 -6.48 -20.68 24.01
CA TYR A 241 -7.29 -20.53 25.22
C TYR A 241 -8.47 -19.59 24.99
N ASP A 242 -9.66 -20.13 25.19
CA ASP A 242 -10.89 -19.38 25.32
C ASP A 242 -11.05 -18.88 26.75
N LEU A 243 -11.02 -17.55 26.90
CA LEU A 243 -11.22 -16.84 28.16
C LEU A 243 -12.48 -15.96 28.11
N THR A 244 -13.36 -16.16 27.13
CA THR A 244 -14.57 -15.34 26.95
C THR A 244 -15.56 -15.46 28.10
N SER A 245 -15.63 -16.63 28.75
CA SER A 245 -16.44 -16.88 29.94
C SER A 245 -15.78 -16.42 31.25
N SER A 246 -14.51 -15.99 31.21
CA SER A 246 -13.74 -15.61 32.39
C SER A 246 -14.11 -14.20 32.88
N ARG A 247 -14.79 -14.11 34.03
CA ARG A 247 -15.21 -12.83 34.65
C ARG A 247 -14.17 -12.21 35.63
N SER A 248 -12.94 -12.72 35.65
CA SER A 248 -11.92 -12.32 36.62
C SER A 248 -11.32 -10.94 36.32
N GLU A 249 -11.13 -10.10 37.35
CA GLU A 249 -10.39 -8.83 37.25
C GLU A 249 -8.88 -9.04 37.03
N LEU A 250 -8.37 -10.27 37.12
CA LEU A 250 -6.95 -10.63 37.03
C LEU A 250 -6.62 -11.42 35.75
N LEU A 251 -7.22 -11.05 34.61
CA LEU A 251 -6.96 -11.71 33.32
C LEU A 251 -5.49 -11.69 32.91
N SER A 252 -4.76 -10.60 33.19
CA SER A 252 -3.32 -10.47 32.91
C SER A 252 -2.48 -11.51 33.66
N GLU A 253 -2.74 -11.72 34.96
CA GLU A 253 -2.04 -12.71 35.77
C GLU A 253 -2.33 -14.14 35.32
N ARG A 254 -3.59 -14.43 34.97
CA ARG A 254 -3.99 -15.73 34.44
C ARG A 254 -3.26 -16.03 33.13
N ILE A 255 -3.23 -15.07 32.20
CA ILE A 255 -2.49 -15.21 30.93
C ILE A 255 -0.99 -15.36 31.19
N ALA A 256 -0.40 -14.58 32.11
CA ALA A 256 1.01 -14.72 32.49
C ALA A 256 1.36 -16.14 32.96
N ASN A 257 0.50 -16.72 33.81
CA ASN A 257 0.67 -18.09 34.33
C ASN A 257 0.55 -19.16 33.24
N ILE A 258 -0.32 -18.96 32.25
CA ILE A 258 -0.46 -19.86 31.10
C ILE A 258 0.77 -19.77 30.20
N LEU A 259 1.23 -18.54 29.91
CA LEU A 259 2.44 -18.28 29.11
C LEU A 259 3.70 -18.85 29.77
N GLY A 260 3.77 -18.84 31.10
CA GLY A 260 4.89 -19.42 31.85
C GLY A 260 4.98 -20.95 31.76
N GLN A 261 3.95 -21.63 31.24
CA GLN A 261 3.89 -23.09 31.10
C GLN A 261 4.25 -23.58 29.69
N ARG A 262 4.55 -22.68 28.75
CA ARG A 262 4.99 -23.03 27.39
C ARG A 262 6.46 -22.71 27.15
N GLU A 263 7.00 -23.23 26.06
CA GLU A 263 8.34 -22.89 25.60
C GLU A 263 8.48 -21.39 25.29
N ALA A 264 9.70 -20.86 25.44
CA ALA A 264 9.99 -19.45 25.24
C ALA A 264 9.70 -18.98 23.80
N GLU A 265 10.00 -19.80 22.79
CA GLU A 265 9.67 -19.55 21.38
C GLU A 265 8.24 -19.95 20.98
N GLY A 266 7.41 -20.25 21.97
CA GLY A 266 6.03 -20.64 21.76
C GLY A 266 5.11 -19.48 21.35
N ARG A 267 3.90 -19.85 20.95
CA ARG A 267 2.85 -18.94 20.49
C ARG A 267 1.52 -19.30 21.14
N SER A 268 0.79 -18.29 21.61
CA SER A 268 -0.47 -18.46 22.31
C SER A 268 -1.57 -17.59 21.70
N LEU A 269 -2.73 -18.17 21.43
CA LEU A 269 -3.94 -17.48 21.00
C LEU A 269 -4.89 -17.39 22.19
N PHE A 270 -5.27 -16.18 22.60
CA PHE A 270 -6.26 -15.96 23.66
C PHE A 270 -7.47 -15.23 23.11
N PHE A 271 -8.66 -15.69 23.48
CA PHE A 271 -9.93 -15.05 23.14
C PHE A 271 -10.55 -14.46 24.40
N VAL A 272 -10.87 -13.17 24.37
CA VAL A 272 -11.44 -12.45 25.52
C VAL A 272 -12.69 -11.71 25.07
N SER A 273 -13.78 -11.80 25.84
CA SER A 273 -15.03 -11.08 25.57
C SER A 273 -14.96 -9.63 26.09
N ALA A 274 -14.13 -8.81 25.46
CA ALA A 274 -13.96 -7.39 25.79
C ALA A 274 -13.51 -6.59 24.56
N GLU A 275 -13.79 -5.29 24.53
CA GLU A 275 -13.22 -4.36 23.55
C GLU A 275 -11.69 -4.27 23.69
N ALA A 276 -11.00 -4.06 22.58
CA ALA A 276 -9.54 -3.96 22.61
C ALA A 276 -9.06 -2.68 23.29
N SER A 277 -9.90 -1.65 23.41
CA SER A 277 -9.64 -0.43 24.19
C SER A 277 -10.08 -0.52 25.66
N SER A 278 -10.60 -1.67 26.08
CA SER A 278 -11.02 -1.85 27.47
C SER A 278 -9.81 -1.98 28.41
N ARG A 279 -10.00 -1.52 29.65
CA ARG A 279 -8.97 -1.57 30.69
C ARG A 279 -8.35 -2.96 30.88
N PRO A 280 -9.11 -4.08 30.92
CA PRO A 280 -8.52 -5.41 31.06
C PRO A 280 -7.56 -5.78 29.92
N VAL A 281 -7.84 -5.38 28.67
CA VAL A 281 -6.96 -5.64 27.52
C VAL A 281 -5.72 -4.75 27.54
N ASP A 282 -5.86 -3.50 27.95
CA ASP A 282 -4.73 -2.59 28.11
C ASP A 282 -3.80 -3.01 29.26
N ASP A 283 -4.36 -3.54 30.36
CA ASP A 283 -3.58 -4.11 31.45
C ASP A 283 -2.78 -5.34 30.98
N ILE A 284 -3.39 -6.21 30.16
CA ILE A 284 -2.69 -7.34 29.51
C ILE A 284 -1.52 -6.84 28.63
N ARG A 285 -1.76 -5.83 27.80
CA ARG A 285 -0.72 -5.24 26.94
C ARG A 285 0.42 -4.63 27.76
N HIS A 286 0.08 -3.93 28.85
CA HIS A 286 1.07 -3.23 29.66
C HIS A 286 1.97 -4.19 30.45
N GLU A 287 1.38 -5.20 31.08
CA GLU A 287 2.11 -6.16 31.91
C GLU A 287 2.88 -7.17 31.05
N LEU A 288 2.24 -7.73 30.02
CA LEU A 288 2.85 -8.78 29.21
C LEU A 288 3.67 -8.25 28.05
N GLY A 289 3.36 -7.07 27.51
CA GLY A 289 4.04 -6.50 26.34
C GLY A 289 5.52 -6.19 26.55
N LYS A 290 5.95 -6.08 27.82
CA LYS A 290 7.35 -5.93 28.24
C LYS A 290 8.14 -7.24 28.17
N THR A 291 7.45 -8.37 28.36
CA THR A 291 8.08 -9.69 28.54
C THR A 291 7.87 -10.60 27.34
N TYR A 292 6.78 -10.44 26.60
CA TYR A 292 6.41 -11.26 25.44
C TYR A 292 6.16 -10.38 24.22
N THR A 293 6.36 -10.95 23.04
CA THR A 293 6.02 -10.31 21.77
C THR A 293 4.52 -10.42 21.50
N PHE A 294 3.91 -9.36 20.99
CA PHE A 294 2.52 -9.38 20.54
C PHE A 294 2.52 -9.38 19.03
N GLU A 295 2.12 -10.50 18.43
CA GLU A 295 1.98 -10.58 16.98
C GLU A 295 0.76 -9.81 16.51
N ILE A 296 -0.36 -9.89 17.24
CA ILE A 296 -1.55 -9.07 16.96
C ILE A 296 -2.41 -8.90 18.22
N VAL A 297 -3.12 -7.78 18.27
CA VAL A 297 -4.33 -7.62 19.08
C VAL A 297 -5.45 -7.24 18.13
N ALA A 298 -6.42 -8.14 17.94
CA ALA A 298 -7.50 -7.97 16.99
C ALA A 298 -8.85 -7.88 17.69
N GLU A 299 -9.60 -6.82 17.43
CA GLU A 299 -10.99 -6.66 17.87
C GLU A 299 -11.91 -7.21 16.79
N ILE A 300 -12.61 -8.30 17.09
CA ILE A 300 -13.49 -9.00 16.16
C ILE A 300 -14.94 -8.72 16.54
N GLN A 301 -15.70 -8.10 15.64
CA GLN A 301 -17.12 -7.84 15.86
C GLN A 301 -17.89 -9.15 16.09
N SER A 302 -18.91 -9.11 16.94
CA SER A 302 -19.66 -10.31 17.36
C SER A 302 -20.22 -11.13 16.18
N HIS A 303 -20.69 -10.46 15.12
CA HIS A 303 -21.24 -11.14 13.95
C HIS A 303 -20.18 -11.88 13.12
N VAL A 304 -18.90 -11.47 13.23
CA VAL A 304 -17.77 -12.19 12.63
C VAL A 304 -17.26 -13.26 13.58
N ALA A 305 -17.23 -12.98 14.89
CA ALA A 305 -16.71 -13.89 15.90
C ALA A 305 -17.58 -15.12 16.11
N ILE A 306 -18.90 -14.94 16.23
CA ILE A 306 -19.88 -15.99 16.59
C ILE A 306 -21.11 -16.04 15.66
N GLY A 307 -21.16 -15.23 14.59
CA GLY A 307 -22.28 -15.23 13.65
C GLY A 307 -23.50 -14.40 14.08
N ASN A 308 -23.48 -13.76 15.25
CA ASN A 308 -24.60 -12.99 15.80
C ASN A 308 -24.39 -11.47 15.76
N TYR A 309 -25.40 -10.70 15.36
CA TYR A 309 -25.37 -9.24 15.36
C TYR A 309 -25.74 -8.67 16.74
N GLY A 310 -24.98 -7.66 17.21
CA GLY A 310 -25.33 -6.89 18.41
C GLY A 310 -24.76 -7.42 19.74
N GLY A 311 -23.95 -8.48 19.72
CA GLY A 311 -23.18 -8.92 20.89
C GLY A 311 -21.90 -8.11 21.12
N ASN A 312 -21.24 -8.32 22.27
CA ASN A 312 -19.94 -7.72 22.56
C ASN A 312 -18.86 -8.24 21.59
N PRO A 313 -17.90 -7.39 21.19
CA PRO A 313 -16.79 -7.85 20.37
C PRO A 313 -15.90 -8.83 21.15
N THR A 314 -15.27 -9.74 20.41
CA THR A 314 -14.26 -10.67 20.94
C THR A 314 -12.88 -10.15 20.56
N THR A 315 -12.02 -9.93 21.56
CA THR A 315 -10.62 -9.59 21.31
C THR A 315 -9.79 -10.86 21.21
N LEU A 316 -9.11 -11.04 20.07
CA LEU A 316 -8.10 -12.06 19.84
C LEU A 316 -6.70 -11.47 20.12
N LEU A 317 -6.00 -12.06 21.07
CA LEU A 317 -4.61 -11.75 21.39
C LEU A 317 -3.74 -12.89 20.87
N ILE A 318 -2.79 -12.57 19.98
CA ILE A 318 -1.76 -13.53 19.56
C ILE A 318 -0.43 -13.08 20.15
N ILE A 319 0.06 -13.86 21.11
CA ILE A 319 1.28 -13.59 21.86
C ILE A 319 2.35 -14.58 21.40
N GLY A 320 3.47 -14.06 20.88
CA GLY A 320 4.60 -14.81 20.34
C GLY A 320 5.70 -15.06 21.37
N SER A 321 6.94 -15.17 20.92
CA SER A 321 8.13 -15.44 21.74
C SER A 321 8.24 -14.60 23.02
N LYS A 322 8.88 -15.16 24.03
CA LYS A 322 9.38 -14.39 25.18
C LYS A 322 10.52 -13.50 24.68
N ARG A 323 10.43 -12.20 24.96
CA ARG A 323 11.44 -11.21 24.55
C ARG A 323 12.77 -11.51 25.23
N VAL A 324 13.84 -11.36 24.46
CA VAL A 324 15.23 -11.52 24.93
C VAL A 324 15.62 -10.36 25.86
N HIS A 325 15.13 -9.15 25.57
CA HIS A 325 15.33 -7.94 26.36
C HIS A 325 13.99 -7.48 26.96
N VAL A 326 13.92 -7.37 28.29
CA VAL A 326 12.77 -6.79 28.97
C VAL A 326 12.92 -5.27 28.93
N ASP A 327 12.10 -4.62 28.12
CA ASP A 327 12.11 -3.17 27.98
C ASP A 327 11.38 -2.50 29.15
N GLN A 328 11.80 -1.29 29.55
CA GLN A 328 11.11 -0.53 30.62
C GLN A 328 9.77 0.02 30.15
N SER A 329 9.60 0.17 28.83
CA SER A 329 8.38 0.71 28.21
C SER A 329 7.76 -0.28 27.23
N VAL A 330 6.44 -0.22 27.07
CA VAL A 330 5.68 -1.11 26.17
C VAL A 330 5.83 -0.58 24.73
N PRO A 331 6.32 -1.38 23.78
CA PRO A 331 6.51 -0.93 22.40
C PRO A 331 5.20 -0.43 21.77
N GLU A 332 5.28 0.61 20.92
CA GLU A 332 4.08 1.18 20.28
C GLU A 332 3.31 0.16 19.43
N ALA A 333 4.01 -0.83 18.85
CA ALA A 333 3.37 -1.91 18.08
C ALA A 333 2.39 -2.73 18.92
N VAL A 334 2.67 -2.94 20.21
CA VAL A 334 1.80 -3.70 21.13
C VAL A 334 0.48 -2.96 21.40
N LYS A 335 0.50 -1.63 21.31
CA LYS A 335 -0.68 -0.76 21.55
C LYS A 335 -1.61 -0.68 20.33
N ARG A 336 -1.19 -1.22 19.18
CA ARG A 336 -2.02 -1.21 17.97
C ARG A 336 -3.14 -2.23 18.09
N THR A 337 -4.31 -1.86 17.57
CA THR A 337 -5.48 -2.75 17.45
C THR A 337 -5.78 -2.95 15.98
N PHE A 338 -5.97 -4.20 15.56
CA PHE A 338 -6.50 -4.55 14.26
C PHE A 338 -8.02 -4.74 14.37
N LYS A 339 -8.82 -4.01 13.60
CA LYS A 339 -10.28 -4.17 13.62
C LYS A 339 -10.76 -5.13 12.54
N VAL A 340 -11.66 -6.03 12.91
CA VAL A 340 -12.30 -6.99 12.01
C VAL A 340 -13.80 -6.72 12.02
N ASP A 341 -14.23 -5.90 11.05
CA ASP A 341 -15.63 -5.46 10.94
C ASP A 341 -16.45 -6.34 9.99
N GLY A 342 -15.81 -7.14 9.14
CA GLY A 342 -16.49 -8.10 8.28
C GLY A 342 -15.64 -9.31 7.89
N LEU A 343 -16.25 -10.27 7.20
CA LEU A 343 -15.62 -11.54 6.81
C LEU A 343 -14.36 -11.35 5.94
N ASN A 344 -14.35 -10.33 5.07
CA ASN A 344 -13.20 -10.03 4.22
C ASN A 344 -11.96 -9.56 5.02
N ASP A 345 -12.14 -9.07 6.24
CA ASP A 345 -11.05 -8.61 7.08
C ASP A 345 -10.31 -9.75 7.78
N LEU A 346 -10.87 -10.98 7.80
CA LEU A 346 -10.18 -12.16 8.34
C LEU A 346 -8.97 -12.58 7.47
N ASP A 347 -9.05 -12.45 6.14
CA ASP A 347 -7.90 -12.66 5.24
C ASP A 347 -6.81 -11.61 5.52
N ARG A 348 -7.21 -10.36 5.75
CA ARG A 348 -6.29 -9.26 6.09
C ARG A 348 -5.65 -9.50 7.45
N LEU A 349 -6.41 -9.93 8.45
CA LEU A 349 -5.92 -10.29 9.77
C LEU A 349 -4.88 -11.41 9.66
N TYR A 350 -5.17 -12.48 8.91
CA TYR A 350 -4.22 -13.56 8.69
C TYR A 350 -2.88 -13.07 8.10
N HIS A 351 -2.95 -12.22 7.07
CA HIS A 351 -1.76 -11.65 6.44
C HIS A 351 -1.00 -10.67 7.35
N GLU A 352 -1.72 -9.86 8.13
CA GLU A 352 -1.09 -8.95 9.09
C GLU A 352 -0.37 -9.72 10.19
N VAL A 353 -0.93 -10.84 10.65
CA VAL A 353 -0.28 -11.73 11.60
C VAL A 353 1.03 -12.29 11.05
N LEU A 354 1.06 -12.74 9.79
CA LEU A 354 2.30 -13.22 9.14
C LEU A 354 3.35 -12.10 9.02
N ARG A 355 2.93 -10.89 8.61
CA ARG A 355 3.80 -9.72 8.49
C ARG A 355 4.34 -9.29 9.84
N SER A 356 3.47 -9.26 10.86
CA SER A 356 3.84 -8.86 12.21
C SER A 356 4.85 -9.83 12.80
N LYS A 357 4.65 -11.14 12.62
CA LYS A 357 5.62 -12.16 13.01
C LYS A 357 6.98 -11.94 12.33
N LYS A 358 7.01 -11.67 11.02
CA LYS A 358 8.24 -11.36 10.29
C LYS A 358 8.93 -10.11 10.84
N ARG A 359 8.20 -9.00 11.02
CA ARG A 359 8.71 -7.76 11.63
C ARG A 359 9.24 -7.96 13.04
N ILE A 360 8.59 -8.80 13.84
CA ILE A 360 9.02 -9.10 15.21
C ILE A 360 10.32 -9.91 15.18
N ILE A 361 10.42 -10.91 14.30
CA ILE A 361 11.65 -11.69 14.13
C ILE A 361 12.79 -10.78 13.66
N GLU A 362 12.56 -9.97 12.62
CA GLU A 362 13.53 -8.98 12.13
C GLU A 362 13.95 -8.01 13.24
N TRP A 363 12.99 -7.46 13.98
CA TRP A 363 13.26 -6.58 15.11
C TRP A 363 14.01 -7.29 16.25
N GLU A 364 13.67 -8.53 16.59
CA GLU A 364 14.37 -9.31 17.61
C GLU A 364 15.77 -9.73 17.16
N GLU A 365 15.99 -10.01 15.87
CA GLU A 365 17.30 -10.27 15.26
C GLU A 365 18.16 -9.00 15.27
N GLU A 366 17.61 -7.85 14.86
CA GLU A 366 18.23 -6.52 14.97
C GLU A 366 18.63 -6.18 16.42
N HIS A 367 17.83 -6.61 17.40
CA HIS A 367 18.06 -6.35 18.83
C HIS A 367 18.93 -7.40 19.53
N GLN A 368 18.98 -8.65 19.05
CA GLN A 368 20.00 -9.64 19.47
C GLN A 368 21.39 -9.27 18.93
N GLU A 369 21.44 -8.67 17.74
CA GLU A 369 22.66 -8.12 17.12
C GLU A 369 22.98 -6.68 17.56
N SER A 370 22.30 -6.17 18.60
CA SER A 370 22.64 -4.90 19.27
C SER A 370 23.94 -4.95 20.09
N GLY A 371 24.80 -5.92 19.81
CA GLY A 371 26.25 -5.72 19.77
C GLY A 371 26.72 -5.52 18.32
N LEU A 372 26.53 -4.31 17.78
CA LEU A 372 26.97 -3.82 16.45
C LEU A 372 26.08 -4.22 15.25
N GLY A 373 24.97 -3.49 15.08
CA GLY A 373 24.05 -3.64 13.94
C GLY A 373 24.68 -3.41 12.56
N THR A 374 24.19 -4.16 11.57
CA THR A 374 24.37 -3.91 10.13
C THR A 374 23.22 -4.57 9.37
N GLU A 375 22.29 -3.79 8.82
CA GLU A 375 21.40 -4.29 7.74
C GLU A 375 22.28 -4.73 6.56
N SER A 376 22.11 -5.95 6.03
CA SER A 376 22.74 -6.35 4.77
C SER A 376 21.98 -5.74 3.61
N LEU A 377 22.44 -4.58 3.11
CA LEU A 377 21.91 -3.96 1.90
C LEU A 377 22.06 -4.94 0.71
N GLU A 378 20.97 -5.20 -0.01
CA GLU A 378 20.98 -6.07 -1.20
C GLU A 378 20.83 -5.26 -2.48
N GLU A 379 21.68 -5.53 -3.48
CA GLU A 379 21.53 -4.91 -4.79
C GLU A 379 20.31 -5.49 -5.53
N ASN A 380 19.46 -4.61 -6.07
CA ASN A 380 18.26 -5.01 -6.81
C ASN A 380 18.26 -4.48 -8.25
N ASP A 381 17.17 -4.68 -8.98
CA ASP A 381 17.08 -4.26 -10.39
C ASP A 381 17.11 -2.75 -10.60
N ARG A 382 16.74 -1.96 -9.60
CA ARG A 382 16.55 -0.51 -9.71
C ARG A 382 17.64 0.29 -9.00
N GLN A 383 18.26 -0.30 -7.99
CA GLN A 383 19.16 0.38 -7.08
C GLN A 383 20.46 -0.39 -6.84
N ARG A 384 21.49 0.35 -6.46
CA ARG A 384 22.79 -0.17 -6.01
C ARG A 384 23.08 0.37 -4.62
N ILE A 385 23.96 -0.30 -3.90
CA ILE A 385 24.45 0.17 -2.61
C ILE A 385 25.20 1.49 -2.83
N TYR A 386 24.86 2.52 -2.07
CA TYR A 386 25.61 3.78 -2.13
C TYR A 386 26.98 3.58 -1.50
N VAL A 387 28.05 3.94 -2.22
CA VAL A 387 29.42 3.87 -1.67
C VAL A 387 29.84 5.27 -1.24
N PRO A 388 29.80 5.59 0.08
CA PRO A 388 30.20 6.90 0.56
C PRO A 388 31.72 7.09 0.47
N LEU A 389 32.14 8.34 0.31
CA LEU A 389 33.52 8.77 0.45
C LEU A 389 33.92 8.83 1.94
N SER A 390 32.98 9.30 2.77
CA SER A 390 33.12 9.35 4.22
C SER A 390 33.17 7.95 4.85
N LYS A 391 33.93 7.81 5.94
CA LYS A 391 34.07 6.54 6.69
C LYS A 391 33.57 6.63 8.13
N VAL A 392 32.84 7.69 8.48
CA VAL A 392 32.38 7.93 9.86
C VAL A 392 31.33 6.94 10.34
N SER A 393 30.56 6.35 9.40
CA SER A 393 29.58 5.30 9.69
C SER A 393 29.54 4.30 8.54
N LYS A 394 28.93 3.13 8.77
CA LYS A 394 28.58 2.21 7.68
C LYS A 394 27.48 2.83 6.81
N THR A 395 27.48 2.46 5.52
CA THR A 395 26.42 2.81 4.57
C THR A 395 25.09 2.24 5.03
N TYR A 396 24.02 3.02 4.89
CA TYR A 396 22.63 2.58 5.11
C TYR A 396 21.69 2.93 3.93
N THR A 397 22.22 3.52 2.85
CA THR A 397 21.41 4.00 1.72
C THR A 397 21.72 3.30 0.40
N MET A 398 20.73 3.35 -0.48
CA MET A 398 20.83 2.93 -1.87
C MET A 398 20.88 4.14 -2.80
N ILE A 399 21.33 3.93 -4.03
CA ILE A 399 21.31 4.93 -5.11
C ILE A 399 20.61 4.33 -6.35
N PRO A 400 19.77 5.10 -7.07
CA PRO A 400 19.25 4.66 -8.36
C PRO A 400 20.38 4.27 -9.32
N LYS A 401 20.25 3.13 -10.01
CA LYS A 401 21.28 2.64 -10.95
C LYS A 401 21.70 3.69 -11.99
N ALA A 402 20.73 4.47 -12.50
CA ALA A 402 20.99 5.52 -13.47
C ALA A 402 21.94 6.61 -12.96
N LEU A 403 21.98 6.85 -11.65
CA LEU A 403 22.77 7.91 -11.02
C LEU A 403 24.09 7.41 -10.43
N GLU A 404 24.28 6.11 -10.23
CA GLU A 404 25.44 5.51 -9.56
C GLU A 404 26.77 6.02 -10.13
N ASN A 405 27.02 5.80 -11.43
CA ASN A 405 28.27 6.19 -12.06
C ASN A 405 28.49 7.71 -12.02
N SER A 406 27.43 8.47 -12.30
CA SER A 406 27.44 9.93 -12.28
C SER A 406 27.82 10.47 -10.89
N THR A 407 27.20 9.94 -9.84
CA THR A 407 27.51 10.33 -8.46
C THR A 407 28.91 9.88 -8.04
N THR A 408 29.37 8.70 -8.45
CA THR A 408 30.75 8.22 -8.20
C THR A 408 31.80 9.14 -8.82
N ILE A 409 31.57 9.65 -10.03
CA ILE A 409 32.44 10.65 -10.68
C ILE A 409 32.48 11.94 -9.85
N ALA A 410 31.34 12.40 -9.35
CA ALA A 410 31.27 13.59 -8.51
C ALA A 410 31.98 13.40 -7.15
N LEU A 411 31.78 12.27 -6.48
CA LEU A 411 32.48 11.93 -5.23
C LEU A 411 33.99 11.82 -5.43
N SER A 412 34.44 11.25 -6.55
CA SER A 412 35.86 11.21 -6.91
C SER A 412 36.46 12.62 -7.06
N ARG A 413 35.68 13.58 -7.56
CA ARG A 413 36.07 15.00 -7.63
C ARG A 413 36.16 15.60 -6.23
N VAL A 414 35.20 15.32 -5.35
CA VAL A 414 35.20 15.76 -3.95
C VAL A 414 36.42 15.21 -3.21
N ALA A 415 36.72 13.92 -3.38
CA ALA A 415 37.89 13.26 -2.81
C ALA A 415 39.18 13.99 -3.18
N LYS A 416 39.40 14.26 -4.47
CA LYS A 416 40.57 14.99 -4.97
C LYS A 416 40.70 16.41 -4.42
N VAL A 417 39.57 17.10 -4.19
CA VAL A 417 39.58 18.46 -3.63
C VAL A 417 40.02 18.44 -2.17
N PHE A 418 39.53 17.48 -1.38
CA PHE A 418 39.76 17.44 0.07
C PHE A 418 40.92 16.53 0.53
N GLU A 419 41.50 15.74 -0.36
CA GLU A 419 42.65 14.87 -0.07
C GLU A 419 43.80 15.65 0.58
N LYS A 420 44.15 16.81 0.02
CA LYS A 420 45.21 17.70 0.54
C LYS A 420 44.82 18.44 1.83
N GLU A 421 43.52 18.49 2.13
CA GLU A 421 42.97 19.16 3.33
C GLU A 421 42.74 18.15 4.49
N GLY A 422 43.17 16.89 4.33
CA GLY A 422 43.07 15.84 5.35
C GLY A 422 41.94 14.83 5.12
N GLY A 423 41.30 14.84 3.95
CA GLY A 423 40.16 13.96 3.62
C GLY A 423 38.82 14.55 4.04
N VAL A 424 37.73 13.95 3.54
CA VAL A 424 36.38 14.52 3.67
C VAL A 424 35.92 14.63 5.12
N ASP A 425 36.16 13.60 5.93
CA ASP A 425 35.72 13.54 7.33
C ASP A 425 36.38 14.64 8.18
N ASN A 426 37.70 14.80 8.05
CA ASN A 426 38.46 15.81 8.77
C ASN A 426 38.05 17.23 8.39
N VAL A 427 37.82 17.46 7.10
CA VAL A 427 37.41 18.76 6.58
C VAL A 427 36.01 19.14 7.09
N VAL A 428 35.06 18.20 7.04
CA VAL A 428 33.69 18.44 7.53
C VAL A 428 33.66 18.60 9.05
N ALA A 429 34.42 17.79 9.79
CA ALA A 429 34.56 17.92 11.25
C ALA A 429 35.07 19.33 11.61
N LYS A 430 36.12 19.81 10.94
CA LYS A 430 36.67 21.16 11.13
C LYS A 430 35.65 22.26 10.82
N TRP A 431 34.85 22.12 9.77
CA TRP A 431 33.80 23.08 9.44
C TRP A 431 32.76 23.21 10.56
N LEU A 432 32.40 22.09 11.20
CA LEU A 432 31.44 22.06 12.30
C LEU A 432 32.09 22.37 13.67
N GLY A 433 33.42 22.51 13.74
CA GLY A 433 34.14 22.71 14.99
C GLY A 433 34.15 21.47 15.88
N LYS A 434 34.18 20.29 15.27
CA LYS A 434 34.17 18.99 15.94
C LYS A 434 35.46 18.23 15.65
N SER A 435 35.81 17.30 16.53
CA SER A 435 36.75 16.21 16.22
C SER A 435 36.11 15.19 15.26
N GLN A 436 36.92 14.30 14.69
CA GLN A 436 36.41 13.25 13.80
C GLN A 436 35.53 12.25 14.58
N GLU A 437 35.87 11.99 15.84
CA GLU A 437 35.12 11.13 16.75
C GLU A 437 33.76 11.74 17.09
N GLU A 438 33.71 13.03 17.40
CA GLU A 438 32.44 13.74 17.63
C GLU A 438 31.59 13.84 16.37
N LEU A 439 32.22 13.95 15.18
CA LEU A 439 31.50 13.96 13.90
C LEU A 439 30.71 12.65 13.70
N ALA A 440 31.35 11.50 13.96
CA ALA A 440 30.73 10.18 13.82
C ALA A 440 29.55 9.93 14.78
N GLN A 441 29.48 10.68 15.89
CA GLN A 441 28.36 10.59 16.85
C GLN A 441 27.13 11.38 16.40
N VAL A 442 27.28 12.35 15.49
CA VAL A 442 26.21 13.28 15.12
C VAL A 442 25.76 13.18 13.66
N LEU A 443 26.65 12.74 12.77
CA LEU A 443 26.40 12.61 11.34
C LEU A 443 26.84 11.23 10.85
N ILE A 444 26.10 10.71 9.89
CA ILE A 444 26.42 9.50 9.13
C ILE A 444 27.19 9.86 7.85
N ALA A 445 27.86 8.88 7.25
CA ALA A 445 28.74 9.03 6.09
C ALA A 445 28.05 9.74 4.91
N GLU A 446 26.80 9.37 4.65
CA GLU A 446 25.95 9.98 3.64
C GLU A 446 25.76 11.49 3.85
N GLN A 447 25.57 11.92 5.09
CA GLN A 447 25.35 13.33 5.41
C GLN A 447 26.65 14.11 5.25
N VAL A 448 27.79 13.52 5.66
CA VAL A 448 29.13 14.09 5.46
C VAL A 448 29.41 14.32 3.97
N ASP A 449 29.12 13.34 3.12
CA ASP A 449 29.30 13.44 1.68
C ASP A 449 28.42 14.54 1.05
N ALA A 450 27.17 14.66 1.49
CA ALA A 450 26.26 15.70 1.02
C ALA A 450 26.79 17.11 1.34
N ILE A 451 27.31 17.31 2.57
CA ILE A 451 27.90 18.58 3.00
C ILE A 451 29.15 18.90 2.16
N ALA A 452 30.00 17.90 1.92
CA ALA A 452 31.21 18.06 1.11
C ALA A 452 30.92 18.37 -0.35
N MET A 453 29.94 17.67 -0.97
CA MET A 453 29.48 17.96 -2.32
C MET A 453 28.91 19.37 -2.44
N ALA A 454 28.08 19.80 -1.49
CA ALA A 454 27.52 21.16 -1.46
C ALA A 454 28.62 22.22 -1.43
N GLU A 455 29.69 22.00 -0.65
CA GLU A 455 30.83 22.92 -0.62
C GLU A 455 31.60 22.94 -1.96
N VAL A 456 31.84 21.80 -2.60
CA VAL A 456 32.52 21.76 -3.90
C VAL A 456 31.68 22.46 -4.98
N ALA A 457 30.36 22.27 -4.97
CA ALA A 457 29.44 23.02 -5.83
C ALA A 457 29.54 24.54 -5.57
N ARG A 458 29.55 24.94 -4.30
CA ARG A 458 29.69 26.35 -3.89
C ARG A 458 31.02 26.95 -4.36
N ARG A 459 32.15 26.25 -4.18
CA ARG A 459 33.49 26.67 -4.66
C ARG A 459 33.52 26.86 -6.18
N ARG A 460 32.68 26.13 -6.91
CA ARG A 460 32.49 26.25 -8.38
C ARG A 460 31.43 27.27 -8.79
N ASN A 461 30.98 28.11 -7.87
CA ASN A 461 29.94 29.11 -8.06
C ASN A 461 28.58 28.53 -8.48
N ARG A 462 28.19 27.38 -7.91
CA ARG A 462 26.94 26.66 -8.20
C ARG A 462 26.12 26.45 -6.94
N GLY A 463 24.80 26.41 -7.11
CA GLY A 463 23.90 25.94 -6.07
C GLY A 463 23.95 24.42 -5.94
N PHE A 464 23.29 23.88 -4.91
CA PHE A 464 23.24 22.45 -4.65
C PHE A 464 21.81 21.99 -4.42
N LEU A 465 21.46 20.79 -4.89
CA LEU A 465 20.16 20.16 -4.72
C LEU A 465 20.31 18.81 -4.02
N LEU A 466 19.81 18.75 -2.79
CA LEU A 466 19.72 17.52 -2.01
C LEU A 466 18.33 16.89 -2.20
N ALA A 467 18.28 15.81 -2.95
CA ALA A 467 17.05 15.14 -3.35
C ALA A 467 16.92 13.72 -2.79
N ASP A 468 17.54 13.48 -1.63
CA ASP A 468 17.36 12.24 -0.89
C ASP A 468 15.88 11.99 -0.57
N GLN A 469 15.52 10.71 -0.58
CA GLN A 469 14.22 10.23 -0.13
C GLN A 469 13.93 10.69 1.30
N THR A 470 12.64 10.89 1.59
CA THR A 470 12.18 11.18 2.96
C THR A 470 12.59 10.05 3.90
N GLY A 471 13.13 10.41 5.07
CA GLY A 471 13.62 9.45 6.06
C GLY A 471 15.15 9.31 6.13
N ILE A 472 15.87 9.70 5.07
CA ILE A 472 17.36 9.63 5.03
C ILE A 472 18.03 10.70 5.92
N GLY A 473 17.32 11.76 6.30
CA GLY A 473 17.87 12.79 7.20
C GLY A 473 18.42 14.03 6.48
N LYS A 474 17.73 14.51 5.44
CA LYS A 474 18.00 15.79 4.77
C LYS A 474 18.09 16.95 5.75
N GLY A 475 17.21 17.00 6.75
CA GLY A 475 17.16 18.06 7.75
C GLY A 475 18.48 18.22 8.51
N ARG A 476 19.09 17.13 8.99
CA ARG A 476 20.44 17.17 9.62
C ARG A 476 21.52 17.66 8.67
N SER A 477 21.49 17.24 7.40
CA SER A 477 22.43 17.73 6.39
C SER A 477 22.30 19.24 6.16
N LEU A 478 21.06 19.75 6.06
CA LEU A 478 20.78 21.18 5.90
C LEU A 478 21.19 21.98 7.15
N ALA A 479 20.95 21.44 8.34
CA ALA A 479 21.39 22.03 9.59
C ALA A 479 22.93 22.12 9.65
N ALA A 480 23.65 21.09 9.22
CA ALA A 480 25.11 21.09 9.17
C ALA A 480 25.68 22.08 8.15
N ILE A 481 25.09 22.16 6.94
CA ILE A 481 25.45 23.17 5.94
C ILE A 481 25.21 24.59 6.48
N SER A 482 24.09 24.80 7.18
CA SER A 482 23.76 26.07 7.82
C SER A 482 24.76 26.42 8.93
N ALA A 483 25.08 25.46 9.79
CA ALA A 483 26.04 25.61 10.89
C ALA A 483 27.43 25.99 10.38
N LYS A 484 27.89 25.34 9.31
CA LYS A 484 29.14 25.71 8.61
C LYS A 484 29.10 27.17 8.13
N ALA A 485 28.04 27.56 7.44
CA ALA A 485 27.92 28.92 6.90
C ALA A 485 27.93 29.98 8.01
N ILE A 486 27.25 29.71 9.13
CA ILE A 486 27.26 30.58 10.31
C ILE A 486 28.67 30.72 10.89
N ARG A 487 29.43 29.62 10.98
CA ARG A 487 30.82 29.64 11.45
C ARG A 487 31.77 30.38 10.50
N GLU A 488 31.44 30.42 9.21
CA GLU A 488 32.13 31.26 8.21
C GLU A 488 31.72 32.74 8.26
N GLY A 489 30.85 33.15 9.18
CA GLY A 489 30.37 34.52 9.31
C GLY A 489 29.25 34.91 8.33
N LYS A 490 28.63 33.92 7.67
CA LYS A 490 27.46 34.15 6.82
C LYS A 490 26.18 34.19 7.65
N LYS A 491 25.17 34.85 7.08
CA LYS A 491 23.78 34.81 7.56
C LYS A 491 23.07 33.63 6.91
N VAL A 492 22.11 33.01 7.59
CA VAL A 492 21.30 31.92 7.03
C VAL A 492 19.83 32.27 7.09
N ILE A 493 19.11 32.14 5.98
CA ILE A 493 17.65 32.16 5.95
C ILE A 493 17.14 30.78 5.51
N TYR A 494 16.37 30.15 6.39
CA TYR A 494 15.86 28.79 6.25
C TYR A 494 14.36 28.83 5.98
N PHE A 495 13.95 28.39 4.81
CA PHE A 495 12.55 28.23 4.42
C PHE A 495 12.06 26.81 4.65
N THR A 496 10.89 26.70 5.26
CA THR A 496 10.16 25.43 5.36
C THR A 496 8.68 25.61 4.95
N GLU A 497 7.94 24.52 4.85
CA GLU A 497 6.53 24.55 4.42
C GLU A 497 5.59 24.89 5.58
N ASN A 498 5.53 24.03 6.60
CA ASN A 498 4.59 24.15 7.72
C ASN A 498 5.29 24.68 8.98
N THR A 499 4.68 25.67 9.62
CA THR A 499 5.24 26.37 10.79
C THR A 499 5.10 25.61 12.10
N GLU A 500 4.08 24.76 12.22
CA GLU A 500 3.78 24.06 13.47
C GLU A 500 4.59 22.77 13.61
N ILE A 501 4.85 22.09 12.48
CA ILE A 501 5.54 20.80 12.45
C ILE A 501 7.03 20.98 12.10
N ASN A 502 7.32 21.64 10.97
CA ASN A 502 8.67 21.59 10.41
C ASN A 502 9.67 22.49 11.16
N ILE A 503 9.23 23.56 11.81
CA ILE A 503 10.15 24.45 12.55
C ILE A 503 10.72 23.77 13.80
N PRO A 504 9.90 23.06 14.62
CA PRO A 504 10.42 22.16 15.65
C PRO A 504 11.39 21.11 15.11
N ASP A 505 11.12 20.53 13.94
CA ASP A 505 12.03 19.56 13.31
C ASP A 505 13.38 20.17 12.93
N VAL A 506 13.38 21.34 12.30
CA VAL A 506 14.62 22.08 12.00
C VAL A 506 15.41 22.35 13.28
N TRP A 507 14.73 22.72 14.38
CA TRP A 507 15.39 22.94 15.67
C TRP A 507 15.98 21.64 16.25
N ARG A 508 15.24 20.53 16.14
CA ARG A 508 15.70 19.19 16.54
C ARG A 508 16.93 18.77 15.72
N ASP A 509 16.98 19.08 14.43
CA ASP A 509 18.14 18.78 13.58
C ASP A 509 19.38 19.58 14.01
N PHE A 510 19.24 20.88 14.26
CA PHE A 510 20.34 21.69 14.83
C PHE A 510 20.80 21.18 16.21
N ARG A 511 19.87 20.70 17.05
CA ARG A 511 20.21 20.06 18.32
C ARG A 511 20.98 18.76 18.12
N SER A 512 20.54 17.92 17.20
CA SER A 512 21.13 16.60 16.95
C SER A 512 22.60 16.69 16.54
N ILE A 513 22.98 17.77 15.84
CA ILE A 513 24.36 18.04 15.47
C ILE A 513 25.14 18.84 16.52
N ASN A 514 24.54 19.11 17.69
CA ASN A 514 25.13 19.83 18.81
C ASN A 514 25.76 21.18 18.38
N VAL A 515 24.93 22.08 17.83
CA VAL A 515 25.36 23.43 17.41
C VAL A 515 24.43 24.55 17.92
N LEU A 516 23.56 24.29 18.89
CA LEU A 516 22.60 25.31 19.36
C LEU A 516 23.28 26.56 19.92
N ASP A 517 24.40 26.39 20.63
CA ASP A 517 25.13 27.48 21.30
C ASP A 517 25.68 28.54 20.36
N GLN A 518 25.88 28.21 19.08
CA GLN A 518 26.34 29.16 18.06
C GLN A 518 25.20 29.85 17.29
N LEU A 519 23.95 29.45 17.53
CA LEU A 519 22.80 30.00 16.82
C LEU A 519 22.26 31.23 17.56
N LYS A 520 21.95 32.27 16.79
CA LYS A 520 21.20 33.44 17.23
C LYS A 520 19.96 33.57 16.33
N PRO A 521 18.94 32.72 16.58
CA PRO A 521 17.83 32.53 15.66
C PRO A 521 16.72 33.56 15.84
N ILE A 522 16.05 33.91 14.75
CA ILE A 522 14.75 34.58 14.75
C ILE A 522 13.75 33.73 13.97
N ILE A 523 12.59 33.46 14.57
CA ILE A 523 11.49 32.75 13.92
C ILE A 523 10.47 33.76 13.39
N LEU A 524 10.34 33.89 12.07
CA LEU A 524 9.38 34.80 11.41
C LEU A 524 8.02 34.17 11.14
N ALA A 525 7.92 32.85 11.26
CA ALA A 525 6.67 32.11 11.20
C ALA A 525 5.64 32.58 12.22
N VAL A 526 4.36 32.22 12.08
CA VAL A 526 3.31 32.59 13.04
C VAL A 526 3.01 31.38 13.93
N LYS A 527 2.71 31.61 15.22
CA LYS A 527 2.22 30.61 16.19
C LYS A 527 3.19 29.47 16.58
N THR A 528 4.49 29.60 16.34
CA THR A 528 5.46 28.58 16.77
C THR A 528 6.06 28.93 18.15
N VAL A 529 6.01 27.97 19.07
CA VAL A 529 6.72 27.98 20.36
C VAL A 529 7.51 26.69 20.47
N ILE A 530 8.81 26.80 20.67
CA ILE A 530 9.67 25.65 20.94
C ILE A 530 9.90 25.59 22.44
N LEU A 531 9.37 24.54 23.08
CA LEU A 531 9.60 24.26 24.49
C LEU A 531 10.57 23.09 24.59
N SER A 532 11.82 23.36 24.94
CA SER A 532 12.75 22.29 25.28
C SER A 532 12.76 22.03 26.79
N ARG A 533 12.47 20.80 27.19
CA ARG A 533 12.74 20.32 28.55
C ARG A 533 14.02 19.52 28.51
N ASN A 534 15.08 19.98 29.17
CA ASN A 534 16.30 19.19 29.32
C ASN A 534 16.00 18.01 30.25
N GLU A 535 16.01 16.78 29.73
CA GLU A 535 16.14 15.57 30.53
C GLU A 535 17.60 15.44 30.96
N SER A 536 17.95 16.13 32.05
CA SER A 536 19.22 15.92 32.73
C SER A 536 18.96 15.90 34.22
N ALA A 537 18.37 14.81 34.70
CA ALA A 537 18.40 14.41 36.11
C ALA A 537 17.83 12.99 36.29
N MET A 538 18.61 11.95 35.97
CA MET A 538 18.50 10.66 36.67
C MET A 538 19.84 9.95 36.67
N LYS A 539 20.75 10.41 37.55
CA LYS A 539 21.75 9.58 38.23
C LYS A 539 22.15 10.30 39.52
N GLY A 540 21.73 9.74 40.65
CA GLY A 540 22.30 10.02 41.97
C GLY A 540 21.85 11.33 42.65
N GLN A 541 21.19 11.15 43.80
CA GLN A 541 21.15 12.08 44.93
C GLN A 541 20.75 13.55 44.66
N GLY A 542 19.47 13.86 44.90
CA GLY A 542 19.11 14.91 45.84
C GLY A 542 19.58 16.34 45.57
N THR A 543 19.46 16.86 44.35
CA THR A 543 19.31 18.31 44.14
C THR A 543 18.46 18.55 42.88
N ARG A 544 17.26 19.11 43.04
CA ARG A 544 16.43 19.57 41.91
C ARG A 544 17.10 20.80 41.30
N GLY A 545 18.02 20.59 40.36
CA GLY A 545 18.48 21.64 39.46
C GLY A 545 17.34 22.06 38.53
N ILE A 546 16.99 23.34 38.52
CA ILE A 546 16.10 23.91 37.50
C ILE A 546 16.88 23.90 36.19
N GLY A 547 16.64 22.88 35.36
CA GLY A 547 17.16 22.84 33.99
C GLY A 547 16.66 24.06 33.20
N GLN A 548 17.57 24.74 32.52
CA GLN A 548 17.27 25.91 31.69
C GLN A 548 16.28 25.51 30.58
N VAL A 549 15.12 26.17 30.51
CA VAL A 549 14.13 25.97 29.44
C VAL A 549 14.51 26.89 28.29
N GLU A 550 14.95 26.32 27.16
CA GLU A 550 15.06 27.08 25.91
C GLU A 550 13.65 27.43 25.43
N ASN A 551 13.28 28.71 25.50
CA ASN A 551 11.97 29.22 25.12
C ASN A 551 12.12 30.11 23.89
N ILE A 552 12.30 29.50 22.73
CA ILE A 552 12.35 30.25 21.47
C ILE A 552 10.94 30.41 20.95
N ARG A 553 10.54 31.66 20.81
CA ARG A 553 9.21 32.04 20.35
C ARG A 553 9.31 32.75 19.02
N THR A 554 8.26 32.54 18.24
CA THR A 554 7.91 33.41 17.12
C THR A 554 8.11 34.88 17.46
N LEU A 555 8.75 35.64 16.56
CA LEU A 555 8.91 37.08 16.72
C LEU A 555 7.53 37.75 16.80
N PRO A 556 7.25 38.53 17.87
CA PRO A 556 5.98 39.23 18.05
C PRO A 556 5.60 40.06 16.82
N ALA A 557 4.31 40.14 16.51
CA ALA A 557 3.82 40.79 15.29
C ALA A 557 4.29 42.25 15.13
N LYS A 558 4.43 42.99 16.24
CA LYS A 558 4.95 44.37 16.23
C LYS A 558 6.42 44.43 15.81
N LEU A 559 7.28 43.66 16.47
CA LEU A 559 8.72 43.57 16.16
C LEU A 559 8.97 43.01 14.75
N ARG A 560 8.11 42.10 14.28
CA ARG A 560 8.19 41.59 12.90
C ARG A 560 7.88 42.66 11.86
N LYS A 561 6.89 43.52 12.11
CA LYS A 561 6.59 44.66 11.23
C LYS A 561 7.74 45.66 11.24
N GLU A 562 8.30 45.97 12.41
CA GLU A 562 9.47 46.86 12.54
C GLU A 562 10.69 46.30 11.79
N LEU A 563 10.94 44.99 11.89
CA LEU A 563 11.98 44.31 11.12
C LEU A 563 11.77 44.44 9.61
N TYR A 564 10.55 44.21 9.12
CA TYR A 564 10.28 44.36 7.69
C TYR A 564 10.44 45.80 7.20
N LEU A 565 10.12 46.78 8.04
CA LEU A 565 10.28 48.20 7.72
C LEU A 565 11.74 48.68 7.80
N SER A 566 12.59 48.00 8.59
CA SER A 566 14.01 48.37 8.68
C SER A 566 14.78 48.08 7.38
N GLU A 567 14.27 47.16 6.56
CA GLU A 567 14.89 46.67 5.32
C GLU A 567 16.34 46.16 5.50
N GLN A 568 16.74 45.91 6.74
CA GLN A 568 18.08 45.47 7.13
C GLN A 568 17.99 44.13 7.84
N TRP A 569 19.06 43.33 7.69
CA TRP A 569 19.20 42.12 8.48
C TRP A 569 19.33 42.49 9.97
N PRO A 570 18.57 41.85 10.89
CA PRO A 570 18.58 42.24 12.29
C PRO A 570 19.96 42.05 12.92
N ALA A 571 20.39 43.03 13.70
CA ALA A 571 21.67 42.99 14.42
C ALA A 571 21.71 41.77 15.36
N GLU A 572 22.89 41.17 15.49
CA GLU A 572 23.13 39.97 16.30
C GLU A 572 22.40 38.69 15.87
N CYS A 573 21.58 38.70 14.82
CA CYS A 573 20.94 37.50 14.27
C CYS A 573 21.83 36.84 13.20
N ASN A 574 22.01 35.52 13.27
CA ASN A 574 22.72 34.76 12.23
C ASN A 574 21.84 33.72 11.51
N LEU A 575 20.64 33.44 12.03
CA LEU A 575 19.71 32.46 11.49
C LEU A 575 18.27 33.00 11.51
N ILE A 576 17.61 33.02 10.36
CA ILE A 576 16.18 33.32 10.26
C ILE A 576 15.46 32.07 9.78
N ILE A 577 14.48 31.59 10.54
CA ILE A 577 13.61 30.47 10.15
C ILE A 577 12.23 31.01 9.79
N THR A 578 11.74 30.66 8.61
CA THR A 578 10.48 31.19 8.07
C THR A 578 9.76 30.18 7.20
N ASN A 579 8.53 30.51 6.79
CA ASN A 579 7.78 29.74 5.81
C ASN A 579 7.62 30.49 4.48
N TYR A 580 7.35 29.75 3.41
CA TYR A 580 7.13 30.33 2.08
C TYR A 580 5.96 31.32 2.03
N SER A 581 4.94 31.15 2.88
CA SER A 581 3.75 31.98 2.86
C SER A 581 3.97 33.40 3.38
N GLN A 582 5.05 33.67 4.15
CA GLN A 582 5.40 35.02 4.62
C GLN A 582 5.67 36.03 3.48
N PHE A 583 5.97 35.55 2.26
CA PHE A 583 6.39 36.38 1.12
C PHE A 583 5.41 36.33 -0.07
N ARG A 584 4.13 36.03 0.19
CA ARG A 584 3.07 35.89 -0.84
C ARG A 584 2.58 37.21 -1.47
N GLY A 585 2.90 38.39 -0.94
CA GLY A 585 2.30 39.64 -1.44
C GLY A 585 3.21 40.42 -2.39
N GLU A 586 2.62 40.99 -3.45
CA GLU A 586 3.27 41.99 -4.31
C GLU A 586 3.47 43.31 -3.53
N ASP A 587 4.65 43.92 -3.68
CA ASP A 587 5.08 45.16 -2.98
C ASP A 587 4.91 45.19 -1.45
N THR A 588 4.94 44.03 -0.79
CA THR A 588 4.83 43.95 0.67
C THR A 588 6.13 44.35 1.39
N PRO A 589 6.05 44.88 2.64
CA PRO A 589 7.25 45.16 3.44
C PRO A 589 8.18 43.95 3.60
N SER A 590 7.63 42.74 3.71
CA SER A 590 8.44 41.51 3.79
C SER A 590 9.22 41.25 2.50
N ARG A 591 8.65 41.56 1.32
CA ARG A 591 9.34 41.43 0.03
C ARG A 591 10.40 42.52 -0.16
N LYS A 592 10.13 43.76 0.25
CA LYS A 592 11.12 44.85 0.26
C LYS A 592 12.29 44.52 1.16
N TRP A 593 12.00 44.07 2.38
CA TRP A 593 13.01 43.56 3.31
C TRP A 593 13.83 42.43 2.69
N ALA A 594 13.18 41.42 2.10
CA ALA A 594 13.92 40.29 1.52
C ALA A 594 14.83 40.70 0.35
N LYS A 595 14.45 41.73 -0.41
CA LYS A 595 15.26 42.27 -1.50
C LYS A 595 16.49 43.04 -1.01
N ASN A 596 16.36 43.76 0.09
CA ASN A 596 17.39 44.70 0.57
C ASN A 596 18.27 44.10 1.67
N ALA A 597 17.73 43.20 2.49
CA ALA A 597 18.45 42.57 3.60
C ALA A 597 19.28 41.34 3.20
N LEU A 598 18.92 40.66 2.10
CA LEU A 598 19.66 39.49 1.58
C LEU A 598 20.75 39.95 0.61
N ASP A 599 21.92 39.36 0.77
CA ASP A 599 23.12 39.68 0.00
C ASP A 599 23.96 38.42 -0.28
N LYS A 600 25.10 38.59 -0.96
CA LYS A 600 26.05 37.49 -1.23
C LYS A 600 26.69 36.88 0.03
N ASN A 601 26.51 37.50 1.20
CA ASN A 601 26.93 36.96 2.49
C ASN A 601 25.79 36.19 3.19
N THR A 602 24.67 35.96 2.52
CA THR A 602 23.53 35.21 3.03
C THR A 602 23.40 33.88 2.30
N LEU A 603 23.24 32.78 3.05
CA LEU A 603 22.89 31.46 2.56
C LEU A 603 21.37 31.28 2.60
N LEU A 604 20.80 30.87 1.46
CA LEU A 604 19.39 30.58 1.30
C LEU A 604 19.18 29.06 1.28
N ILE A 605 18.50 28.54 2.30
CA ILE A 605 18.06 27.13 2.37
C ILE A 605 16.57 27.07 2.01
N LEU A 606 16.25 26.30 0.96
CA LEU A 606 14.90 26.08 0.47
C LEU A 606 14.52 24.63 0.70
N ASP A 607 13.96 24.34 1.88
CA ASP A 607 13.43 23.01 2.19
C ASP A 607 12.04 22.80 1.59
N GLU A 608 11.74 21.58 1.16
CA GLU A 608 10.56 21.27 0.34
C GLU A 608 10.35 22.30 -0.80
N SER A 609 11.44 22.56 -1.54
CA SER A 609 11.53 23.60 -2.58
C SER A 609 10.50 23.45 -3.71
N GLN A 610 9.82 22.30 -3.83
CA GLN A 610 8.69 22.13 -4.73
C GLN A 610 7.54 23.13 -4.48
N ASN A 611 7.40 23.63 -3.25
CA ASN A 611 6.40 24.64 -2.90
C ASN A 611 6.69 26.02 -3.52
N ALA A 612 7.95 26.30 -3.85
CA ALA A 612 8.36 27.56 -4.48
C ALA A 612 8.22 27.55 -6.02
N ILE A 613 7.82 26.42 -6.61
CA ILE A 613 7.89 26.17 -8.06
C ILE A 613 6.86 26.99 -8.86
N SER A 614 5.66 27.30 -8.33
CA SER A 614 4.60 27.89 -9.16
C SER A 614 4.93 29.30 -9.71
N LEU A 615 5.15 29.39 -11.03
CA LEU A 615 5.52 30.61 -11.82
C LEU A 615 4.67 31.85 -11.53
N ARG A 616 3.36 31.65 -11.34
CA ARG A 616 2.37 32.72 -11.14
C ARG A 616 2.08 33.03 -9.67
N SER A 617 2.68 32.27 -8.73
CA SER A 617 2.60 32.67 -7.34
C SER A 617 3.57 33.83 -7.09
N HIS A 618 3.07 34.86 -6.43
CA HIS A 618 3.90 35.95 -5.92
C HIS A 618 5.05 35.42 -5.03
N THR A 619 4.85 34.28 -4.36
CA THR A 619 5.90 33.55 -3.62
C THR A 619 7.05 33.10 -4.52
N GLY A 620 6.76 32.43 -5.64
CA GLY A 620 7.82 31.95 -6.55
C GLY A 620 8.64 33.10 -7.14
N GLN A 621 8.01 34.25 -7.42
CA GLN A 621 8.74 35.45 -7.82
C GLN A 621 9.62 36.00 -6.69
N ALA A 622 9.11 36.09 -5.46
CA ALA A 622 9.89 36.55 -4.31
C ALA A 622 11.13 35.66 -4.09
N ILE A 623 10.98 34.33 -4.13
CA ILE A 623 12.11 33.40 -3.98
C ILE A 623 13.14 33.59 -5.10
N ARG A 624 12.70 33.81 -6.35
CA ARG A 624 13.63 34.13 -7.46
C ARG A 624 14.39 35.43 -7.24
N ASP A 625 13.73 36.45 -6.72
CA ASP A 625 14.37 37.73 -6.39
C ASP A 625 15.42 37.54 -5.29
N MET A 626 15.11 36.74 -4.25
CA MET A 626 16.06 36.36 -3.20
C MET A 626 17.25 35.57 -3.74
N ILE A 627 17.02 34.58 -4.62
CA ILE A 627 18.09 33.80 -5.28
C ILE A 627 19.05 34.72 -6.04
N ARG A 628 18.53 35.75 -6.72
CA ARG A 628 19.36 36.73 -7.42
C ARG A 628 20.18 37.59 -6.44
N ALA A 629 19.59 37.99 -5.32
CA ALA A 629 20.25 38.78 -4.29
C ALA A 629 21.40 38.03 -3.60
N VAL A 630 21.16 36.77 -3.20
CA VAL A 630 22.18 35.94 -2.53
C VAL A 630 23.23 35.38 -3.47
N GLY A 631 22.91 35.26 -4.75
CA GLY A 631 23.79 34.67 -5.75
C GLY A 631 23.76 33.14 -5.74
N ARG A 632 24.10 32.56 -6.89
CA ARG A 632 23.84 31.15 -7.22
C ARG A 632 24.50 30.16 -6.28
N SER A 633 25.71 30.46 -5.81
CA SER A 633 26.49 29.60 -4.91
C SER A 633 25.95 29.54 -3.49
N ASN A 634 25.13 30.49 -3.10
CA ASN A 634 24.56 30.56 -1.76
C ASN A 634 23.11 30.04 -1.72
N VAL A 635 22.76 29.07 -2.57
CA VAL A 635 21.42 28.48 -2.63
C VAL A 635 21.49 26.98 -2.51
N ILE A 636 20.79 26.43 -1.52
CA ILE A 636 20.60 24.99 -1.32
C ILE A 636 19.12 24.68 -1.48
N PHE A 637 18.82 23.74 -2.35
CA PHE A 637 17.48 23.19 -2.54
C PHE A 637 17.39 21.83 -1.87
N SER A 638 16.30 21.57 -1.15
CA SER A 638 15.94 20.24 -0.65
C SER A 638 14.55 19.89 -1.18
N THR A 639 14.42 18.73 -1.84
CA THR A 639 13.14 18.18 -2.31
C THR A 639 13.33 16.78 -2.86
N ALA A 640 12.46 15.84 -2.52
CA ALA A 640 12.47 14.50 -3.10
C ALA A 640 11.93 14.47 -4.56
N THR A 641 11.28 15.54 -5.01
CA THR A 641 10.61 15.62 -6.32
C THR A 641 10.99 16.89 -7.09
N PRO A 642 12.26 17.11 -7.44
CA PRO A 642 12.72 18.41 -7.94
C PRO A 642 12.16 18.83 -9.30
N MET A 643 11.63 17.89 -10.11
CA MET A 643 11.56 18.12 -11.56
C MET A 643 10.26 17.78 -12.30
N ARG A 644 9.17 17.45 -11.59
CA ARG A 644 7.90 16.99 -12.20
C ARG A 644 7.12 17.99 -13.06
N ASN A 645 7.37 19.30 -12.96
CA ASN A 645 6.50 20.30 -13.60
C ASN A 645 7.22 21.13 -14.67
N GLN A 646 6.73 21.02 -15.91
CA GLN A 646 7.29 21.59 -17.14
C GLN A 646 7.40 23.11 -17.18
N TYR A 647 6.70 23.83 -16.29
CA TYR A 647 6.57 25.27 -16.40
C TYR A 647 7.69 26.07 -15.69
N ASN A 648 8.55 25.48 -14.85
CA ASN A 648 9.27 26.28 -13.84
C ASN A 648 10.75 25.89 -13.60
N GLY A 649 11.44 25.38 -14.62
CA GLY A 649 12.88 25.04 -14.53
C GLY A 649 13.81 26.24 -14.28
N ASP A 650 13.27 27.47 -14.31
CA ASP A 650 14.01 28.69 -14.06
C ASP A 650 14.41 28.86 -12.58
N LEU A 651 13.65 28.27 -11.64
CA LEU A 651 14.01 28.27 -10.21
C LEU A 651 15.34 27.55 -9.97
N TYR A 652 15.55 26.43 -10.64
CA TYR A 652 16.77 25.61 -10.53
C TYR A 652 17.93 26.12 -11.39
N LYS A 653 17.82 27.33 -11.96
CA LYS A 653 18.93 27.98 -12.66
C LYS A 653 20.24 27.93 -11.89
N PRO A 654 20.33 28.18 -10.56
CA PRO A 654 21.59 28.13 -9.81
C PRO A 654 22.36 26.80 -9.93
N LEU A 655 21.66 25.70 -10.22
CA LEU A 655 22.27 24.39 -10.44
C LEU A 655 22.96 24.27 -11.78
N LEU A 656 22.77 25.17 -12.74
CA LEU A 656 23.27 25.04 -14.12
C LEU A 656 24.55 25.86 -14.38
N PRO A 657 25.36 25.49 -15.39
CA PRO A 657 26.59 26.22 -15.72
C PRO A 657 26.28 27.68 -16.05
N ASN A 658 27.27 28.55 -15.81
CA ASN A 658 27.15 29.96 -16.15
C ASN A 658 27.32 30.15 -17.67
N VAL A 659 26.29 29.80 -18.43
CA VAL A 659 26.21 29.99 -19.88
C VAL A 659 25.29 31.16 -20.20
N GLU A 660 25.61 31.90 -21.26
CA GLU A 660 24.81 33.03 -21.75
C GLU A 660 23.34 32.65 -21.97
N GLY A 661 22.43 33.59 -21.66
CA GLY A 661 21.01 33.33 -21.41
C GLY A 661 20.23 32.60 -22.51
N TYR A 662 20.66 32.70 -23.77
CA TYR A 662 20.02 31.99 -24.90
C TYR A 662 20.23 30.47 -24.82
N ARG A 663 21.44 30.01 -24.45
CA ARG A 663 21.75 28.57 -24.32
C ARG A 663 21.05 27.94 -23.12
N LEU A 664 20.91 28.70 -22.03
CA LEU A 664 20.27 28.21 -20.81
C LEU A 664 18.78 27.94 -20.99
N ASN A 665 18.07 28.83 -21.70
CA ASN A 665 16.65 28.64 -22.01
C ASN A 665 16.43 27.47 -22.99
N ASN A 666 17.38 27.24 -23.90
CA ASN A 666 17.33 26.09 -24.81
C ASN A 666 17.56 24.76 -24.09
N ILE A 667 18.51 24.69 -23.15
CA ILE A 667 18.71 23.49 -22.30
C ILE A 667 17.44 23.16 -21.52
N LEU A 668 16.84 24.16 -20.88
CA LEU A 668 15.58 23.97 -20.15
C LEU A 668 14.44 23.56 -21.09
N ARG A 669 14.32 24.15 -22.28
CA ARG A 669 13.33 23.75 -23.29
C ARG A 669 13.51 22.32 -23.78
N ILE A 670 14.75 21.91 -24.11
CA ILE A 670 15.06 20.55 -24.58
C ILE A 670 14.64 19.51 -23.54
N LYS A 671 14.90 19.80 -22.24
CA LYS A 671 14.41 18.98 -21.13
C LYS A 671 12.88 18.85 -21.17
N PHE A 672 12.16 19.95 -21.32
CA PHE A 672 10.68 19.96 -21.30
C PHE A 672 10.01 19.38 -22.54
N THR A 673 10.70 19.36 -23.69
CA THR A 673 10.19 18.73 -24.93
C THR A 673 10.58 17.25 -25.06
N GLY A 674 11.64 16.82 -24.36
CA GLY A 674 12.26 15.50 -24.55
C GLY A 674 11.67 14.36 -23.70
N GLY A 675 10.63 14.63 -22.88
CA GLY A 675 9.98 13.61 -22.05
C GLY A 675 10.88 13.03 -20.95
N GLU A 676 10.47 11.88 -20.40
CA GLU A 676 11.10 11.23 -19.23
C GLU A 676 12.58 10.90 -19.45
N SER A 677 12.97 10.41 -20.63
CA SER A 677 14.36 10.10 -20.95
C SER A 677 15.28 11.32 -20.92
N ALA A 678 14.77 12.49 -21.32
CA ALA A 678 15.52 13.75 -21.23
C ALA A 678 15.63 14.24 -19.77
N GLU A 679 14.61 13.99 -18.94
CA GLU A 679 14.68 14.29 -17.50
C GLU A 679 15.71 13.43 -16.78
N GLU A 680 15.77 12.14 -17.08
CA GLU A 680 16.73 11.20 -16.50
C GLU A 680 18.17 11.52 -16.93
N SER A 681 18.38 11.82 -18.21
CA SER A 681 19.68 12.28 -18.72
C SER A 681 20.12 13.57 -18.02
N PHE A 682 19.19 14.51 -17.85
CA PHE A 682 19.47 15.78 -17.19
C PHE A 682 19.79 15.61 -15.70
N ALA A 683 19.08 14.73 -14.98
CA ALA A 683 19.38 14.39 -13.60
C ALA A 683 20.77 13.77 -13.47
N SER A 684 21.15 12.87 -14.39
CA SER A 684 22.48 12.26 -14.46
C SER A 684 23.57 13.31 -14.68
N MET A 685 23.37 14.25 -15.60
CA MET A 685 24.31 15.36 -15.83
C MET A 685 24.51 16.24 -14.58
N LEU A 686 23.44 16.52 -13.83
CA LEU A 686 23.54 17.28 -12.58
C LEU A 686 24.25 16.48 -11.48
N ALA A 687 24.01 15.16 -11.39
CA ALA A 687 24.70 14.26 -10.48
C ALA A 687 26.21 14.22 -10.77
N GLU A 688 26.58 14.06 -12.05
CA GLU A 688 27.97 14.02 -12.51
C GLU A 688 28.70 15.37 -12.27
N ASP A 689 27.99 16.48 -12.46
CA ASP A 689 28.50 17.81 -12.12
C ASP A 689 28.66 18.01 -10.60
N GLY A 690 28.08 17.14 -9.76
CA GLY A 690 28.16 17.18 -8.31
C GLY A 690 27.30 18.26 -7.66
N VAL A 691 26.29 18.76 -8.38
CA VAL A 691 25.33 19.76 -7.88
C VAL A 691 24.00 19.14 -7.46
N PHE A 692 23.85 17.83 -7.65
CA PHE A 692 22.66 17.04 -7.35
C PHE A 692 23.06 15.73 -6.68
N LEU A 693 22.36 15.38 -5.60
CA LEU A 693 22.53 14.11 -4.91
C LEU A 693 21.15 13.53 -4.58
N ARG A 694 20.93 12.27 -4.95
CA ARG A 694 19.71 11.53 -4.64
C ARG A 694 20.08 10.14 -4.17
N ARG A 695 19.67 9.81 -2.96
CA ARG A 695 19.71 8.48 -2.38
C ARG A 695 18.32 8.05 -1.95
N ASP A 696 18.13 6.76 -1.90
CA ASP A 696 16.86 6.12 -1.56
C ASP A 696 17.10 5.11 -0.41
N HIS A 697 16.03 4.76 0.29
CA HIS A 697 16.03 3.59 1.17
C HIS A 697 16.12 2.31 0.32
N ASP A 698 16.50 1.19 0.94
CA ASP A 698 16.48 -0.09 0.26
C ASP A 698 15.05 -0.50 -0.11
N LEU A 699 14.79 -0.61 -1.41
CA LEU A 699 13.50 -1.02 -1.96
C LEU A 699 13.42 -2.53 -2.20
N SER A 700 14.44 -3.31 -1.84
CA SER A 700 14.48 -4.77 -2.08
C SER A 700 13.33 -5.50 -1.38
N ASN A 701 12.82 -4.96 -0.27
CA ASN A 701 11.66 -5.48 0.45
C ASN A 701 10.32 -4.85 0.03
N ILE A 702 10.28 -4.03 -1.02
CA ILE A 702 9.07 -3.35 -1.50
C ILE A 702 8.60 -3.97 -2.83
N ASP A 703 7.46 -4.66 -2.78
CA ASP A 703 6.76 -5.16 -3.97
C ASP A 703 6.01 -4.01 -4.67
N PHE A 704 6.54 -3.54 -5.80
CA PHE A 704 5.88 -2.55 -6.64
C PHE A 704 4.75 -3.22 -7.43
N GLN A 705 3.55 -3.23 -6.84
CA GLN A 705 2.36 -3.67 -7.54
C GLN A 705 1.88 -2.59 -8.50
N VAL A 706 2.24 -2.71 -9.77
CA VAL A 706 1.53 -2.01 -10.86
C VAL A 706 0.13 -2.63 -10.91
N ARG A 707 -0.82 -2.00 -10.20
CA ARG A 707 -2.24 -2.39 -10.26
C ARG A 707 -2.80 -1.97 -11.62
N LEU A 708 -2.60 -2.83 -12.60
CA LEU A 708 -3.37 -2.77 -13.84
C LEU A 708 -4.83 -3.12 -13.48
N PRO A 709 -5.83 -2.38 -14.00
CA PRO A 709 -7.22 -2.80 -13.92
C PRO A 709 -7.37 -4.22 -14.49
N LYS A 710 -8.41 -4.95 -14.09
CA LYS A 710 -8.71 -6.27 -14.68
C LYS A 710 -8.79 -6.15 -16.20
N ASP A 711 -8.35 -7.17 -16.93
CA ASP A 711 -8.32 -7.13 -18.41
C ASP A 711 -9.67 -6.76 -19.03
N GLU A 712 -10.78 -7.23 -18.45
CA GLU A 712 -12.15 -6.85 -18.85
C GLU A 712 -12.40 -5.33 -18.73
N THR A 713 -11.84 -4.69 -17.70
CA THR A 713 -11.92 -3.25 -17.47
C THR A 713 -11.06 -2.50 -18.48
N ILE A 714 -9.87 -3.00 -18.80
CA ILE A 714 -8.99 -2.44 -19.82
C ILE A 714 -9.66 -2.50 -21.19
N VAL A 715 -10.21 -3.67 -21.58
CA VAL A 715 -10.93 -3.86 -22.85
C VAL A 715 -12.18 -2.99 -22.91
N ARG A 716 -12.92 -2.86 -21.80
CA ARG A 716 -14.08 -1.95 -21.72
C ARG A 716 -13.66 -0.49 -21.94
N TYR A 717 -12.59 -0.04 -21.29
CA TYR A 717 -12.10 1.33 -21.45
C TYR A 717 -11.51 1.58 -22.84
N GLN A 718 -10.79 0.62 -23.42
CA GLN A 718 -10.36 0.67 -24.83
C GLN A 718 -11.58 0.81 -25.75
N GLY A 719 -12.60 -0.04 -25.60
CA GLY A 719 -13.82 0.05 -26.40
C GLY A 719 -14.62 1.35 -26.20
N ILE A 720 -14.56 1.98 -25.02
CA ILE A 720 -15.11 3.31 -24.80
C ILE A 720 -14.28 4.36 -25.55
N MET A 721 -12.94 4.29 -25.46
CA MET A 721 -12.03 5.21 -26.14
C MET A 721 -12.06 5.08 -27.66
N ASP A 722 -12.25 3.88 -28.20
CA ASP A 722 -12.39 3.63 -29.64
C ASP A 722 -13.69 4.23 -30.19
N ARG A 723 -14.77 4.24 -29.39
CA ARG A 723 -16.02 4.92 -29.75
C ARG A 723 -15.96 6.43 -29.56
N PHE A 724 -15.17 6.89 -28.59
CA PHE A 724 -15.08 8.30 -28.23
C PHE A 724 -14.07 9.08 -29.11
N SER A 725 -12.98 8.44 -29.53
CA SER A 725 -11.91 9.07 -30.33
C SER A 725 -12.41 9.68 -31.64
N PRO A 726 -13.23 9.02 -32.47
CA PRO A 726 -13.74 9.59 -33.70
C PRO A 726 -14.64 10.82 -33.46
N LEU A 727 -15.38 10.84 -32.35
CA LEU A 727 -16.24 11.98 -31.98
C LEU A 727 -15.38 13.20 -31.62
N ILE A 728 -14.31 13.00 -30.86
CA ILE A 728 -13.37 14.07 -30.52
C ILE A 728 -12.64 14.57 -31.77
N GLU A 729 -12.22 13.68 -32.66
CA GLU A 729 -11.58 14.06 -33.92
C GLU A 729 -12.51 14.92 -34.79
N GLN A 730 -13.78 14.52 -34.94
CA GLN A 730 -14.78 15.30 -35.67
C GLN A 730 -15.07 16.66 -35.02
N VAL A 731 -15.10 16.72 -33.70
CA VAL A 731 -15.30 17.98 -32.96
C VAL A 731 -14.10 18.90 -33.11
N LEU A 732 -12.88 18.37 -33.08
CA LEU A 732 -11.65 19.14 -33.31
C LEU A 732 -11.56 19.63 -34.75
N ASP A 733 -11.86 18.79 -35.74
CA ASP A 733 -11.93 19.17 -37.15
C ASP A 733 -12.98 20.27 -37.38
N CYS A 734 -14.17 20.13 -36.80
CA CYS A 734 -15.21 21.16 -36.83
C CYS A 734 -14.71 22.48 -36.20
N SER A 735 -14.06 22.43 -35.04
CA SER A 735 -13.50 23.60 -34.36
C SER A 735 -12.43 24.31 -35.20
N LEU A 736 -11.54 23.54 -35.85
CA LEU A 736 -10.50 24.07 -36.72
C LEU A 736 -11.10 24.71 -37.98
N ARG A 737 -12.10 24.07 -38.61
CA ARG A 737 -12.81 24.61 -39.78
C ARG A 737 -13.56 25.89 -39.45
N VAL A 738 -14.26 25.94 -38.33
CA VAL A 738 -14.94 27.17 -37.86
C VAL A 738 -13.92 28.28 -37.61
N SER A 739 -12.78 27.96 -36.99
CA SER A 739 -11.71 28.94 -36.76
C SER A 739 -11.13 29.49 -38.06
N ALA A 740 -10.94 28.63 -39.08
CA ALA A 740 -10.48 29.03 -40.40
C ALA A 740 -11.49 29.93 -41.12
N LEU A 741 -12.79 29.59 -41.10
CA LEU A 741 -13.87 30.39 -41.69
C LEU A 741 -14.00 31.76 -41.02
N VAL A 742 -13.93 31.80 -39.68
CA VAL A 742 -13.92 33.06 -38.92
C VAL A 742 -12.67 33.88 -39.26
N GLY A 743 -11.51 33.25 -39.42
CA GLY A 743 -10.28 33.92 -39.87
C GLY A 743 -10.39 34.55 -41.26
N GLN A 744 -10.97 33.83 -42.23
CA GLN A 744 -11.21 34.34 -43.58
C GLN A 744 -12.23 35.49 -43.58
N ALA A 745 -13.33 35.34 -42.84
CA ALA A 745 -14.33 36.39 -42.69
C ALA A 745 -13.73 37.67 -42.09
N LYS A 746 -12.82 37.56 -41.10
CA LYS A 746 -12.05 38.69 -40.55
C LYS A 746 -11.19 39.37 -41.61
N GLY A 747 -10.42 38.60 -42.37
CA GLY A 747 -9.55 39.14 -43.43
C GLY A 747 -10.35 39.92 -44.48
N ASN A 748 -11.48 39.37 -44.91
CA ASN A 748 -12.36 40.01 -45.88
C ASN A 748 -13.03 41.26 -45.29
N HIS A 749 -13.52 41.20 -44.06
CA HIS A 749 -14.16 42.35 -43.39
C HIS A 749 -13.15 43.48 -43.10
N TYR A 750 -11.93 43.14 -42.68
CA TYR A 750 -10.83 44.07 -42.49
C TYR A 750 -10.46 44.78 -43.79
N THR A 751 -10.30 44.02 -44.88
CA THR A 751 -9.99 44.56 -46.21
C THR A 751 -11.12 45.45 -46.73
N TRP A 752 -12.38 45.05 -46.54
CA TRP A 752 -13.54 45.86 -46.87
C TRP A 752 -13.57 47.18 -46.09
N LEU A 753 -13.28 47.17 -44.78
CA LEU A 753 -13.23 48.39 -43.95
C LEU A 753 -12.12 49.34 -44.41
N LEU A 754 -10.93 48.82 -44.74
CA LEU A 754 -9.84 49.65 -45.27
C LEU A 754 -10.22 50.29 -46.61
N ASN A 755 -10.87 49.54 -47.51
CA ASN A 755 -11.31 50.03 -48.81
C ASN A 755 -12.43 51.08 -48.71
N ASN A 756 -13.16 51.13 -47.59
CA ASN A 756 -14.21 52.11 -47.31
C ASN A 756 -13.72 53.30 -46.46
N GLY A 757 -12.40 53.51 -46.36
CA GLY A 757 -11.82 54.71 -45.76
C GLY A 757 -11.68 54.70 -44.24
N PHE A 758 -11.85 53.56 -43.58
CA PHE A 758 -11.57 53.42 -42.15
C PHE A 758 -10.05 53.32 -41.89
N ASP A 759 -9.57 53.95 -40.81
CA ASP A 759 -8.16 53.82 -40.42
C ASP A 759 -7.82 52.39 -39.96
N ARG A 760 -6.53 52.05 -39.99
CA ARG A 760 -6.08 50.67 -39.69
C ARG A 760 -6.47 50.20 -38.29
N VAL A 761 -6.49 51.12 -37.32
CA VAL A 761 -6.79 50.82 -35.91
C VAL A 761 -8.28 50.56 -35.71
N THR A 762 -9.17 51.37 -36.31
CA THR A 762 -10.63 51.17 -36.26
C THR A 762 -11.06 49.96 -37.07
N ALA A 763 -10.44 49.73 -38.24
CA ALA A 763 -10.71 48.55 -39.06
C ALA A 763 -10.37 47.25 -38.32
N GLN A 764 -9.24 47.23 -37.61
CA GLN A 764 -8.81 46.10 -36.80
C GLN A 764 -9.79 45.85 -35.64
N THR A 765 -10.14 46.89 -34.88
CA THR A 765 -11.06 46.80 -33.73
C THR A 765 -12.47 46.33 -34.15
N LYS A 766 -13.00 46.82 -35.28
CA LYS A 766 -14.31 46.38 -35.79
C LYS A 766 -14.27 44.94 -36.32
N SER A 767 -13.20 44.53 -37.00
CA SER A 767 -13.03 43.14 -37.45
C SER A 767 -12.86 42.14 -36.30
N GLU A 768 -12.42 42.60 -35.14
CA GLU A 768 -12.25 41.80 -33.92
C GLU A 768 -13.57 41.49 -33.20
N THR A 769 -14.69 42.17 -33.51
CA THR A 769 -16.01 41.87 -32.91
C THR A 769 -16.49 40.43 -33.20
N SER A 770 -16.04 39.83 -34.30
CA SER A 770 -16.29 38.43 -34.65
C SER A 770 -15.55 37.41 -33.75
N ASN A 771 -14.68 37.86 -32.81
CA ASN A 771 -14.04 36.99 -31.81
C ASN A 771 -15.03 36.30 -30.86
N GLN A 772 -16.26 36.80 -30.74
CA GLN A 772 -17.29 36.17 -29.89
C GLN A 772 -17.69 34.77 -30.37
N TYR A 773 -17.46 34.46 -31.65
CA TYR A 773 -17.81 33.18 -32.29
C TYR A 773 -16.62 32.22 -32.47
N GLY A 774 -15.37 32.66 -32.21
CA GLY A 774 -14.15 31.83 -32.24
C GLY A 774 -13.67 31.40 -30.85
N MET A 775 -12.50 30.76 -30.71
CA MET A 775 -11.97 30.27 -29.41
C MET A 775 -11.42 31.37 -28.45
N SER A 776 -11.94 32.60 -28.51
CA SER A 776 -11.54 33.64 -27.54
C SER A 776 -12.12 33.34 -26.14
N PRO A 777 -11.43 33.74 -25.06
CA PRO A 777 -11.92 33.55 -23.69
C PRO A 777 -13.35 34.11 -23.52
N GLY A 778 -14.30 33.26 -23.15
CA GLY A 778 -15.70 33.63 -22.93
C GLY A 778 -16.68 33.27 -24.05
N SER A 779 -16.19 32.88 -25.24
CA SER A 779 -17.02 32.41 -26.36
C SER A 779 -17.73 31.09 -26.09
N HIS A 780 -18.78 30.81 -26.85
CA HIS A 780 -19.55 29.55 -26.76
C HIS A 780 -18.68 28.33 -27.11
N LEU A 781 -17.80 28.45 -28.10
CA LEU A 781 -16.87 27.39 -28.51
C LEU A 781 -15.79 27.13 -27.45
N ALA A 782 -15.27 28.19 -26.79
CA ALA A 782 -14.33 28.03 -25.68
C ALA A 782 -15.00 27.42 -24.43
N ARG A 783 -16.30 27.67 -24.20
CA ARG A 783 -17.06 27.01 -23.12
C ARG A 783 -17.27 25.53 -23.40
N LEU A 784 -17.64 25.16 -24.63
CA LEU A 784 -17.75 23.77 -25.06
C LEU A 784 -16.43 23.02 -24.94
N SER A 785 -15.33 23.59 -25.45
CA SER A 785 -13.99 23.02 -25.31
C SER A 785 -13.57 22.87 -23.83
N ARG A 786 -13.87 23.86 -22.96
CA ARG A 786 -13.59 23.77 -21.51
C ARG A 786 -14.46 22.73 -20.81
N LEU A 787 -15.75 22.64 -21.13
CA LEU A 787 -16.64 21.61 -20.58
C LEU A 787 -16.13 20.20 -20.93
N MET A 788 -15.64 20.01 -22.16
CA MET A 788 -15.08 18.73 -22.61
C MET A 788 -13.72 18.43 -21.98
N ILE A 789 -12.82 19.40 -21.87
CA ILE A 789 -11.54 19.24 -21.14
C ILE A 789 -11.78 18.99 -19.65
N ASN A 790 -12.79 19.63 -19.06
CA ASN A 790 -13.17 19.39 -17.67
C ASN A 790 -13.78 17.99 -17.51
N ALA A 791 -14.58 17.51 -18.47
CA ALA A 791 -15.08 16.14 -18.46
C ALA A 791 -13.95 15.10 -18.50
N ILE A 792 -12.88 15.36 -19.26
CA ILE A 792 -11.66 14.53 -19.25
C ILE A 792 -10.93 14.63 -17.90
N LYS A 793 -10.90 15.80 -17.27
CA LYS A 793 -10.31 15.99 -15.94
C LYS A 793 -11.11 15.36 -14.80
N ILE A 794 -12.39 15.04 -15.01
CA ILE A 794 -13.18 14.30 -14.02
C ILE A 794 -12.50 12.97 -13.70
N ASP A 795 -11.90 12.27 -14.68
CA ASP A 795 -11.15 11.03 -14.41
C ASP A 795 -9.90 11.27 -13.55
N GLN A 796 -9.22 12.42 -13.70
CA GLN A 796 -8.08 12.78 -12.85
C GLN A 796 -8.53 13.09 -11.42
N VAL A 797 -9.63 13.83 -11.27
CA VAL A 797 -10.19 14.17 -9.96
C VAL A 797 -10.80 12.95 -9.27
N VAL A 798 -11.47 12.06 -10.01
CA VAL A 798 -12.00 10.80 -9.49
C VAL A 798 -10.86 9.87 -9.10
N SER A 799 -9.76 9.84 -9.86
CA SER A 799 -8.55 9.09 -9.48
C SER A 799 -7.85 9.68 -8.25
N GLU A 800 -7.86 11.00 -8.07
CA GLU A 800 -7.34 11.64 -6.86
C GLU A 800 -8.25 11.37 -5.64
N VAL A 801 -9.57 11.43 -5.79
CA VAL A 801 -10.56 11.18 -4.72
C VAL A 801 -10.68 9.70 -4.34
N ILE A 802 -10.38 8.77 -5.24
CA ILE A 802 -10.31 7.33 -4.92
C ILE A 802 -8.99 6.97 -4.21
N ASN A 803 -7.98 7.83 -4.30
CA ASN A 803 -6.66 7.65 -3.67
C ASN A 803 -6.44 8.49 -2.39
N GLU A 804 -7.39 9.36 -2.02
CA GLU A 804 -7.59 9.86 -0.65
C GLU A 804 -8.53 8.92 0.11
#